data_AF-A0A2N7R3V4-F1
#
_entry.id   AF-A0A2N7R3V4-F1
#
_cell.length_a   1.000
_cell.length_b   1.000
_cell.length_c   1.000
_cell.angle_alpha   90.00
_cell.angle_beta   90.00
_cell.angle_gamma   90.00
#
_symmetry.space_group_name_H-M   'P 1'
#
loop_
_entity.id
_entity.type
_entity.pdbx_description
1 polymer ?
#
loop_
_entity_poly.entity_id
_entity_poly.type
_entity_poly.pdbx_seq_one_letter_code
_entity_poly.pdbx_strand_id
1 'polypeptide(L)'
;MHRDFSEVNAKGEVLIVEDTPASLKLLSDLLGGAGYAVRQAPNGELALWTAQARPPELILLDVRMPGLDGFEVCRRLKEIPSLRQVPVIFLSAQYDTDDKVRGFALGAVDFIAKPFQAEEILARTDAHVRLARAQLQLAQERANLERRVAERTAELEQVASTLAREVQIRRANEELLRLSGQVFEATQDAILITDAAGVIVTANPAFTRITGYAAQEVVGTDIMRLHAEYTGEAVLLALRQGLRSSGCWSGEVQTRRKSGDTYPCLLSASTVHGPDGAVVNYIGVFLDISERKAEQHLIDFLSYHDALTGLPNRVLMRERFEQARAQAVRDGQQVVLMCLDLDRFKNINDSHGQAVGDKALQVVARFLSGCMREGDTVARQGGDEFQILLQDDALLGRTLALAQTILAGLRGELSVDGERLALTTSIGIAMCPADGDSLDDVLRHADTALVRAKEMGRDHYAFFTERMGSDIRARLAMQQQLRGAIARDEFEVHYQPQMCLRTGAMLGAEALLRWDNPVLGKVPPGLFIALAEEYGSITAIGEWVLESVCAQIRAWHDAGLGSIKVAVNLSGKQFAQDRTVPFVEAALRKYGIAPACLGIEITESTVMGDPDKAVAALTRLKDIGVGISLDDFGTGYSSLGYLKRFPIDVLKIDKSFVDDVTTSSSDAAIARSVISLAHNLNMRVIAEGVETRAQVDFLTEHGCDEMQGYYFSRPVPAPAFTALLREKRMLALA
;
A
#
# COMPACT_ATOMS: atom_id res chain seq x y z
N MET A 1 -92.88 53.34 13.95
CA MET A 1 -93.62 54.54 13.47
C MET A 1 -93.77 54.40 11.96
N HIS A 2 -94.92 54.23 11.32
CA HIS A 2 -96.32 54.06 11.69
C HIS A 2 -96.78 52.67 11.19
N ARG A 3 -97.36 51.84 12.07
CA ARG A 3 -98.09 50.64 11.66
C ARG A 3 -99.54 51.08 11.44
N ASP A 4 -99.99 51.11 10.18
CA ASP A 4 -101.41 51.28 9.90
C ASP A 4 -102.11 49.94 10.16
N PHE A 5 -103.02 49.96 11.12
CA PHE A 5 -103.83 48.84 11.54
C PHE A 5 -104.96 48.61 10.52
N SER A 6 -104.72 47.80 9.50
CA SER A 6 -105.78 47.11 8.72
C SER A 6 -105.34 45.85 7.95
N GLU A 7 -104.16 45.29 8.23
CA GLU A 7 -103.70 44.00 7.66
C GLU A 7 -104.07 42.77 8.51
N VAL A 8 -105.20 42.82 9.21
CA VAL A 8 -105.72 41.63 9.90
C VAL A 8 -106.73 40.95 8.98
N ASN A 9 -106.24 39.87 8.35
CA ASN A 9 -107.04 38.81 7.73
C ASN A 9 -107.70 39.13 6.37
N ALA A 10 -107.03 39.91 5.51
CA ALA A 10 -107.44 40.02 4.12
C ALA A 10 -107.09 38.73 3.33
N LYS A 11 -108.06 38.17 2.59
CA LYS A 11 -107.89 36.99 1.74
C LYS A 11 -106.85 37.19 0.64
N GLY A 12 -106.62 38.44 0.26
CA GLY A 12 -105.60 38.90 -0.68
C GLY A 12 -105.85 40.36 -1.03
N GLU A 13 -104.89 40.96 -1.74
CA GLU A 13 -105.03 42.33 -2.23
C GLU A 13 -105.48 42.35 -3.70
N VAL A 14 -106.59 43.04 -3.99
CA VAL A 14 -107.17 43.14 -5.33
C VAL A 14 -107.23 44.61 -5.76
N LEU A 15 -106.68 44.93 -6.93
CA LEU A 15 -106.83 46.24 -7.55
C LEU A 15 -107.99 46.19 -8.56
N ILE A 16 -109.02 46.99 -8.34
CA ILE A 16 -110.15 47.12 -9.26
C ILE A 16 -109.95 48.37 -10.10
N VAL A 17 -110.05 48.23 -11.41
CA VAL A 17 -109.88 49.29 -12.39
C VAL A 17 -111.16 49.38 -13.22
N GLU A 18 -111.95 50.42 -13.01
CA GLU A 18 -113.27 50.59 -13.64
C GLU A 18 -113.63 52.08 -13.66
N ASP A 19 -114.09 52.59 -14.80
CA ASP A 19 -114.35 54.02 -15.02
C ASP A 19 -115.71 54.48 -14.48
N THR A 20 -116.68 53.56 -14.42
CA THR A 20 -118.05 53.84 -14.01
C THR A 20 -118.17 53.82 -12.49
N PRO A 21 -118.49 54.94 -11.81
CA PRO A 21 -118.50 55.00 -10.34
C PRO A 21 -119.44 53.98 -9.67
N ALA A 22 -120.58 53.67 -10.31
CA ALA A 22 -121.52 52.68 -9.81
C ALA A 22 -120.95 51.25 -9.85
N SER A 23 -120.30 50.86 -10.94
CA SER A 23 -119.63 49.57 -11.10
C SER A 23 -118.44 49.42 -10.15
N LEU A 24 -117.60 50.46 -10.05
CA LEU A 24 -116.43 50.47 -9.16
C LEU A 24 -116.85 50.33 -7.69
N LYS A 25 -117.92 51.03 -7.27
CA LYS A 25 -118.47 50.92 -5.92
C LYS A 25 -119.04 49.52 -5.65
N LEU A 26 -119.80 48.95 -6.59
CA LEU A 26 -120.35 47.61 -6.49
C LEU A 26 -119.25 46.55 -6.30
N LEU A 27 -118.23 46.55 -7.17
CA LEU A 27 -117.14 45.58 -7.12
C LEU A 27 -116.31 45.73 -5.84
N SER A 28 -116.06 46.97 -5.41
CA SER A 28 -115.33 47.22 -4.17
C SER A 28 -116.08 46.79 -2.92
N ASP A 29 -117.38 47.05 -2.84
CA ASP A 29 -118.19 46.64 -1.68
C ASP A 29 -118.34 45.12 -1.64
N LEU A 30 -118.46 44.48 -2.80
CA LEU A 30 -118.54 43.02 -2.93
C LEU A 30 -117.23 42.33 -2.50
N LEU A 31 -116.10 42.73 -3.06
CA LEU A 31 -114.80 42.14 -2.72
C LEU A 31 -114.37 42.49 -1.30
N GLY A 32 -114.63 43.73 -0.86
CA GLY A 32 -114.38 44.16 0.52
C GLY A 32 -115.21 43.34 1.52
N GLY A 33 -116.51 43.13 1.24
CA GLY A 33 -117.39 42.30 2.06
C GLY A 33 -116.98 40.82 2.12
N ALA A 34 -116.30 40.31 1.08
CA ALA A 34 -115.76 38.96 1.05
C ALA A 34 -114.38 38.80 1.74
N GLY A 35 -113.83 39.91 2.26
CA GLY A 35 -112.58 39.95 3.01
C GLY A 35 -111.33 40.22 2.16
N TYR A 36 -111.44 40.77 0.95
CA TYR A 36 -110.27 41.22 0.18
C TYR A 36 -109.89 42.65 0.55
N ALA A 37 -108.59 42.93 0.56
CA ALA A 37 -108.09 44.30 0.61
C ALA A 37 -108.22 44.89 -0.79
N VAL A 38 -109.14 45.83 -0.97
CA VAL A 38 -109.45 46.40 -2.29
C VAL A 38 -108.78 47.75 -2.47
N ARG A 39 -108.01 47.91 -3.54
CA ARG A 39 -107.63 49.23 -4.08
C ARG A 39 -108.42 49.54 -5.33
N GLN A 40 -108.72 50.80 -5.54
CA GLN A 40 -109.55 51.27 -6.66
C GLN A 40 -108.76 52.21 -7.57
N ALA A 41 -108.97 52.08 -8.87
CA ALA A 41 -108.47 53.01 -9.87
C ALA A 41 -109.59 53.35 -10.87
N PRO A 42 -109.99 54.63 -11.02
CA PRO A 42 -111.08 55.02 -11.90
C PRO A 42 -110.66 55.17 -13.37
N ASN A 43 -109.38 54.94 -13.70
CA ASN A 43 -108.86 54.99 -15.07
C ASN A 43 -107.55 54.20 -15.19
N GLY A 44 -107.11 53.97 -16.44
CA GLY A 44 -105.91 53.19 -16.74
C GLY A 44 -104.58 53.79 -16.26
N GLU A 45 -104.44 55.12 -16.18
CA GLU A 45 -103.22 55.77 -15.68
C GLU A 45 -103.04 55.52 -14.18
N LEU A 46 -104.11 55.72 -13.41
CA LEU A 46 -104.06 55.49 -11.96
C LEU A 46 -103.89 54.00 -11.63
N ALA A 47 -104.39 53.10 -12.49
CA ALA A 47 -104.20 51.66 -12.35
C ALA A 47 -102.72 51.27 -12.42
N LEU A 48 -102.00 51.75 -13.42
CA LEU A 48 -100.57 51.47 -13.59
C LEU A 48 -99.76 52.05 -12.42
N TRP A 49 -100.03 53.29 -12.03
CA TRP A 49 -99.34 53.94 -10.91
C TRP A 49 -99.57 53.18 -9.59
N THR A 50 -100.82 52.80 -9.32
CA THR A 50 -101.20 52.09 -8.09
C THR A 50 -100.61 50.68 -8.05
N ALA A 51 -100.67 49.94 -9.15
CA ALA A 51 -100.09 48.61 -9.25
C ALA A 51 -98.58 48.63 -9.06
N GLN A 52 -97.88 49.61 -9.64
CA GLN A 52 -96.42 49.69 -9.56
C GLN A 52 -95.91 50.12 -8.18
N ALA A 53 -96.63 51.01 -7.50
CA ALA A 53 -96.29 51.43 -6.14
C ALA A 53 -96.34 50.26 -5.14
N ARG A 54 -97.32 49.37 -5.29
CA ARG A 54 -97.42 48.11 -4.56
C ARG A 54 -98.10 47.08 -5.46
N PRO A 55 -97.42 46.01 -5.89
CA PRO A 55 -98.04 44.95 -6.69
C PRO A 55 -99.23 44.33 -5.95
N PRO A 56 -100.46 44.36 -6.50
CA PRO A 56 -101.58 43.62 -5.92
C PRO A 56 -101.43 42.13 -6.23
N GLU A 57 -102.19 41.29 -5.53
CA GLU A 57 -102.25 39.84 -5.80
C GLU A 57 -103.17 39.51 -6.98
N LEU A 58 -104.08 40.42 -7.34
CA LEU A 58 -104.97 40.31 -8.50
C LEU A 58 -105.38 41.70 -9.00
N ILE A 59 -105.59 41.84 -10.30
CA ILE A 59 -106.16 43.05 -10.90
C ILE A 59 -107.48 42.68 -11.61
N LEU A 60 -108.59 43.30 -11.23
CA LEU A 60 -109.83 43.29 -12.02
C LEU A 60 -109.84 44.54 -12.90
N LEU A 61 -109.89 44.38 -14.21
CA LEU A 61 -109.63 45.45 -15.17
C LEU A 61 -110.76 45.58 -16.19
N ASP A 62 -111.46 46.71 -16.18
CA ASP A 62 -112.44 47.00 -17.23
C ASP A 62 -111.77 47.16 -18.59
N VAL A 63 -112.37 46.54 -19.60
CA VAL A 63 -111.86 46.58 -20.98
C VAL A 63 -112.13 47.96 -21.59
N ARG A 64 -113.30 48.54 -21.35
CA ARG A 64 -113.76 49.78 -22.01
C ARG A 64 -113.72 50.96 -21.05
N MET A 65 -112.61 51.69 -21.05
CA MET A 65 -112.43 52.91 -20.27
C MET A 65 -111.99 54.09 -21.16
N PRO A 66 -112.34 55.34 -20.83
CA PRO A 66 -111.90 56.52 -21.55
C PRO A 66 -110.38 56.73 -21.40
N GLY A 67 -109.73 57.14 -22.49
CA GLY A 67 -108.28 57.34 -22.54
C GLY A 67 -107.54 56.02 -22.75
N LEU A 68 -106.91 55.51 -21.70
CA LEU A 68 -106.20 54.22 -21.72
C LEU A 68 -107.20 53.08 -21.53
N ASP A 69 -107.44 52.31 -22.60
CA ASP A 69 -108.29 51.12 -22.56
C ASP A 69 -107.66 49.99 -21.72
N GLY A 70 -108.48 49.02 -21.30
CA GLY A 70 -108.03 47.93 -20.45
C GLY A 70 -106.95 47.06 -21.10
N PHE A 71 -106.99 46.87 -22.42
CA PHE A 71 -105.99 46.06 -23.13
C PHE A 71 -104.60 46.68 -23.06
N GLU A 72 -104.51 47.98 -23.29
CA GLU A 72 -103.25 48.73 -23.22
C GLU A 72 -102.73 48.79 -21.78
N VAL A 73 -103.61 48.91 -20.78
CA VAL A 73 -103.23 48.81 -19.36
C VAL A 73 -102.65 47.42 -19.04
N CYS A 74 -103.31 46.33 -19.44
CA CYS A 74 -102.79 44.98 -19.22
C CYS A 74 -101.44 44.77 -19.89
N ARG A 75 -101.28 45.18 -21.16
CA ARG A 75 -100.00 45.09 -21.89
C ARG A 75 -98.87 45.75 -21.09
N ARG A 76 -99.08 46.97 -20.62
CA ARG A 76 -98.07 47.71 -19.83
C ARG A 76 -97.81 47.07 -18.48
N LEU A 77 -98.83 46.56 -17.79
CA LEU A 77 -98.64 45.79 -16.55
C LEU A 77 -97.75 44.56 -16.78
N LYS A 78 -97.91 43.85 -17.90
CA LYS A 78 -97.13 42.66 -18.23
C LYS A 78 -95.68 42.95 -18.64
N GLU A 79 -95.40 44.15 -19.13
CA GLU A 79 -94.04 44.57 -19.46
C GLU A 79 -93.19 44.81 -18.21
N ILE A 80 -93.80 45.28 -17.12
CA ILE A 80 -93.12 45.60 -15.85
C ILE A 80 -92.73 44.30 -15.12
N PRO A 81 -91.43 44.00 -14.85
CA PRO A 81 -90.99 42.73 -14.29
C PRO A 81 -91.65 42.33 -12.96
N SER A 82 -91.89 43.29 -12.06
CA SER A 82 -92.54 43.06 -10.76
C SER A 82 -94.05 42.83 -10.85
N LEU A 83 -94.69 43.24 -11.96
CA LEU A 83 -96.13 43.13 -12.19
C LEU A 83 -96.47 42.07 -13.24
N ARG A 84 -95.48 41.59 -13.99
CA ARG A 84 -95.65 40.61 -15.07
C ARG A 84 -96.43 39.38 -14.66
N GLN A 85 -96.18 38.90 -13.45
CA GLN A 85 -96.82 37.70 -12.90
C GLN A 85 -98.11 37.99 -12.12
N VAL A 86 -98.48 39.25 -11.95
CA VAL A 86 -99.74 39.60 -11.27
C VAL A 86 -100.90 39.20 -12.17
N PRO A 87 -101.83 38.34 -11.72
CA PRO A 87 -102.96 37.92 -12.53
C PRO A 87 -103.88 39.12 -12.83
N VAL A 88 -104.31 39.24 -14.08
CA VAL A 88 -105.25 40.26 -14.55
C VAL A 88 -106.51 39.55 -15.05
N ILE A 89 -107.67 39.92 -14.50
CA ILE A 89 -108.97 39.46 -14.96
C ILE A 89 -109.67 40.63 -15.63
N PHE A 90 -110.05 40.46 -16.88
CA PHE A 90 -110.78 41.49 -17.61
C PHE A 90 -112.26 41.50 -17.26
N LEU A 91 -112.86 42.69 -17.20
CA LEU A 91 -114.30 42.90 -17.06
C LEU A 91 -114.84 43.37 -18.42
N SER A 92 -115.65 42.55 -19.11
CA SER A 92 -116.09 42.81 -20.50
C SER A 92 -117.61 42.72 -20.67
N ALA A 93 -118.17 43.23 -21.78
CA ALA A 93 -119.60 43.08 -22.09
C ALA A 93 -119.94 41.65 -22.57
N GLN A 94 -121.19 41.20 -22.37
CA GLN A 94 -121.65 39.81 -22.51
C GLN A 94 -121.51 39.19 -23.93
N TYR A 95 -121.33 39.98 -24.99
CA TYR A 95 -121.38 39.52 -26.39
C TYR A 95 -120.13 39.81 -27.24
N ASP A 96 -118.98 40.11 -26.61
CA ASP A 96 -117.75 40.39 -27.35
C ASP A 96 -116.74 39.23 -27.25
N THR A 97 -116.79 38.30 -28.21
CA THR A 97 -115.87 37.15 -28.30
C THR A 97 -114.45 37.57 -28.71
N ASP A 98 -114.31 38.64 -29.49
CA ASP A 98 -113.02 39.13 -29.96
C ASP A 98 -112.18 39.73 -28.81
N ASP A 99 -112.85 40.39 -27.85
CA ASP A 99 -112.22 40.92 -26.65
C ASP A 99 -111.57 39.83 -25.77
N LYS A 100 -112.16 38.62 -25.72
CA LYS A 100 -111.62 37.51 -24.91
C LYS A 100 -110.33 36.94 -25.49
N VAL A 101 -110.30 36.72 -26.81
CA VAL A 101 -109.10 36.20 -27.49
C VAL A 101 -107.96 37.20 -27.37
N ARG A 102 -108.26 38.49 -27.57
CA ARG A 102 -107.27 39.57 -27.46
C ARG A 102 -106.68 39.69 -26.06
N GLY A 103 -107.49 39.61 -25.00
CA GLY A 103 -106.95 39.79 -23.66
C GLY A 103 -106.13 38.59 -23.14
N PHE A 104 -106.45 37.35 -23.50
CA PHE A 104 -105.58 36.20 -23.18
C PHE A 104 -104.22 36.32 -23.88
N ALA A 105 -104.19 36.78 -25.15
CA ALA A 105 -102.95 37.02 -25.88
C ALA A 105 -102.06 38.10 -25.21
N LEU A 106 -102.68 39.04 -24.50
CA LEU A 106 -102.00 40.09 -23.72
C LEU A 106 -101.63 39.65 -22.29
N GLY A 107 -101.91 38.40 -21.92
CA GLY A 107 -101.52 37.80 -20.64
C GLY A 107 -102.54 37.97 -19.51
N ALA A 108 -103.79 38.33 -19.80
CA ALA A 108 -104.86 38.19 -18.83
C ALA A 108 -105.09 36.72 -18.50
N VAL A 109 -105.42 36.43 -17.24
CA VAL A 109 -105.62 35.06 -16.77
C VAL A 109 -107.09 34.65 -16.83
N ASP A 110 -108.01 35.62 -16.93
CA ASP A 110 -109.45 35.34 -16.94
C ASP A 110 -110.32 36.53 -17.40
N PHE A 111 -111.63 36.31 -17.55
CA PHE A 111 -112.62 37.32 -17.95
C PHE A 111 -113.98 37.18 -17.24
N ILE A 112 -114.57 38.28 -16.76
CA ILE A 112 -115.90 38.33 -16.15
C ILE A 112 -116.82 39.20 -17.01
N ALA A 113 -118.03 38.72 -17.33
CA ALA A 113 -118.97 39.43 -18.19
C ALA A 113 -119.93 40.37 -17.41
N LYS A 114 -120.25 41.54 -17.99
CA LYS A 114 -121.28 42.48 -17.53
C LYS A 114 -122.66 42.10 -18.11
N PRO A 115 -123.78 42.15 -17.36
CA PRO A 115 -123.90 42.60 -15.97
C PRO A 115 -123.32 41.58 -14.97
N PHE A 116 -122.65 42.10 -13.95
CA PHE A 116 -121.88 41.30 -13.00
C PHE A 116 -122.74 40.35 -12.14
N GLN A 117 -122.27 39.11 -11.97
CA GLN A 117 -122.79 38.17 -10.97
C GLN A 117 -121.82 38.07 -9.80
N ALA A 118 -122.34 38.23 -8.58
CA ALA A 118 -121.54 38.29 -7.37
C ALA A 118 -120.70 37.01 -7.13
N GLU A 119 -121.32 35.86 -7.32
CA GLU A 119 -120.70 34.54 -7.13
C GLU A 119 -119.54 34.31 -8.11
N GLU A 120 -119.69 34.76 -9.36
CA GLU A 120 -118.69 34.61 -10.41
C GLU A 120 -117.41 35.42 -10.11
N ILE A 121 -117.56 36.67 -9.67
CA ILE A 121 -116.43 37.53 -9.30
C ILE A 121 -115.66 36.90 -8.13
N LEU A 122 -116.37 36.51 -7.07
CA LEU A 122 -115.74 35.95 -5.88
C LEU A 122 -115.00 34.64 -6.16
N ALA A 123 -115.61 33.74 -6.94
CA ALA A 123 -115.01 32.45 -7.27
C ALA A 123 -113.72 32.61 -8.09
N ARG A 124 -113.73 33.47 -9.13
CA ARG A 124 -112.54 33.69 -9.96
C ARG A 124 -111.44 34.43 -9.20
N THR A 125 -111.81 35.42 -8.40
CA THR A 125 -110.83 36.13 -7.56
C THR A 125 -110.15 35.20 -6.55
N ASP A 126 -110.91 34.33 -5.86
CA ASP A 126 -110.35 33.37 -4.89
C ASP A 126 -109.40 32.36 -5.56
N ALA A 127 -109.78 31.82 -6.72
CA ALA A 127 -108.96 30.84 -7.44
C ALA A 127 -107.59 31.43 -7.83
N HIS A 128 -107.57 32.62 -8.43
CA HIS A 128 -106.33 33.22 -8.95
C HIS A 128 -105.41 33.75 -7.84
N VAL A 129 -105.97 34.29 -6.74
CA VAL A 129 -105.17 34.70 -5.58
C VAL A 129 -104.50 33.49 -4.91
N ARG A 130 -105.24 32.38 -4.71
CA ARG A 130 -104.67 31.15 -4.12
C ARG A 130 -103.55 30.56 -4.98
N LEU A 131 -103.73 30.55 -6.29
CA LEU A 131 -102.74 30.01 -7.23
C LEU A 131 -101.42 30.80 -7.18
N ALA A 132 -101.50 32.13 -7.20
CA ALA A 132 -100.33 33.00 -7.13
C ALA A 132 -99.52 32.77 -5.84
N ARG A 133 -100.20 32.63 -4.69
CA ARG A 133 -99.54 32.33 -3.41
C ARG A 133 -98.84 30.97 -3.40
N ALA A 134 -99.48 29.92 -3.92
CA ALA A 134 -98.90 28.57 -3.96
C ALA A 134 -97.61 28.53 -4.81
N GLN A 135 -97.60 29.25 -5.94
CA GLN A 135 -96.41 29.35 -6.80
C GLN A 135 -95.23 30.03 -6.10
N LEU A 136 -95.49 31.09 -5.33
CA LEU A 136 -94.45 31.79 -4.57
C LEU A 136 -93.85 30.88 -3.49
N GLN A 137 -94.67 30.13 -2.76
CA GLN A 137 -94.21 29.21 -1.72
C GLN A 137 -93.32 28.10 -2.30
N LEU A 138 -93.73 27.48 -3.41
CA LEU A 138 -92.95 26.42 -4.06
C LEU A 138 -91.55 26.91 -4.50
N ALA A 139 -91.46 28.14 -5.01
CA ALA A 139 -90.18 28.74 -5.40
C ALA A 139 -89.25 28.92 -4.19
N GLN A 140 -89.80 29.31 -3.04
CA GLN A 140 -89.02 29.46 -1.79
C GLN A 140 -88.52 28.12 -1.26
N GLU A 141 -89.34 27.07 -1.27
CA GLU A 141 -88.94 25.73 -0.82
C GLU A 141 -87.82 25.16 -1.70
N ARG A 142 -87.94 25.32 -3.02
CA ARG A 142 -86.91 24.87 -3.97
C ARG A 142 -85.56 25.53 -3.71
N ALA A 143 -85.53 26.84 -3.49
CA ALA A 143 -84.29 27.56 -3.20
C ALA A 143 -83.63 27.09 -1.89
N ASN A 144 -84.42 26.76 -0.86
CA ASN A 144 -83.89 26.23 0.39
C ASN A 144 -83.32 24.81 0.23
N LEU A 145 -83.96 23.95 -0.57
CA LEU A 145 -83.47 22.59 -0.83
C LEU A 145 -82.15 22.63 -1.61
N GLU A 146 -82.05 23.46 -2.65
CA GLU A 146 -80.83 23.63 -3.44
C GLU A 146 -79.65 24.08 -2.57
N ARG A 147 -79.88 25.01 -1.63
CA ARG A 147 -78.85 25.43 -0.66
C ARG A 147 -78.35 24.26 0.20
N ARG A 148 -79.27 23.46 0.73
CA ARG A 148 -78.93 22.36 1.65
C ARG A 148 -78.20 21.20 0.95
N VAL A 149 -78.50 20.94 -0.32
CA VAL A 149 -77.75 19.96 -1.14
C VAL A 149 -76.32 20.44 -1.37
N ALA A 150 -76.11 21.72 -1.68
CA ALA A 150 -74.78 22.29 -1.89
C ALA A 150 -73.90 22.19 -0.63
N GLU A 151 -74.45 22.54 0.54
CA GLU A 151 -73.75 22.43 1.83
C GLU A 151 -73.30 20.98 2.12
N ARG A 152 -74.20 20.00 1.97
CA ARG A 152 -73.86 18.58 2.22
C ARG A 152 -72.86 17.99 1.24
N THR A 153 -72.89 18.44 -0.02
CA THR A 153 -71.95 17.97 -1.03
C THR A 153 -70.52 18.43 -0.70
N ALA A 154 -70.36 19.69 -0.28
CA ALA A 154 -69.06 20.22 0.14
C ALA A 154 -68.49 19.49 1.37
N GLU A 155 -69.34 19.18 2.37
CA GLU A 155 -68.92 18.40 3.55
C GLU A 155 -68.38 17.01 3.16
N LEU A 156 -69.05 16.31 2.24
CA LEU A 156 -68.65 14.98 1.80
C LEU A 156 -67.33 15.00 1.02
N GLU A 157 -67.12 16.00 0.16
CA GLU A 157 -65.87 16.19 -0.57
C GLU A 157 -64.68 16.41 0.40
N GLN A 158 -64.90 17.19 1.46
CA GLN A 158 -63.87 17.43 2.47
C GLN A 158 -63.48 16.14 3.22
N VAL A 159 -64.44 15.32 3.61
CA VAL A 159 -64.18 14.03 4.28
C VAL A 159 -63.46 13.06 3.34
N ALA A 160 -63.90 12.95 2.08
CA ALA A 160 -63.29 12.08 1.09
C ALA A 160 -61.80 12.43 0.84
N SER A 161 -61.48 13.72 0.76
CA SER A 161 -60.10 14.19 0.59
C SER A 161 -59.18 13.81 1.76
N THR A 162 -59.70 13.89 2.99
CA THR A 162 -58.95 13.55 4.21
C THR A 162 -58.64 12.06 4.26
N LEU A 163 -59.63 11.21 3.95
CA LEU A 163 -59.46 9.77 3.93
C LEU A 163 -58.50 9.31 2.82
N ALA A 164 -58.58 9.91 1.63
CA ALA A 164 -57.67 9.62 0.53
C ALA A 164 -56.20 9.91 0.92
N ARG A 165 -55.96 11.03 1.62
CA ARG A 165 -54.64 11.39 2.14
C ARG A 165 -54.12 10.37 3.16
N GLU A 166 -54.96 9.91 4.08
CA GLU A 166 -54.55 8.92 5.09
C GLU A 166 -54.21 7.56 4.46
N VAL A 167 -55.02 7.10 3.49
CA VAL A 167 -54.73 5.87 2.74
C VAL A 167 -53.40 5.98 1.97
N GLN A 168 -53.14 7.14 1.36
CA GLN A 168 -51.90 7.37 0.63
C GLN A 168 -50.67 7.35 1.55
N ILE A 169 -50.77 7.94 2.76
CA ILE A 169 -49.71 7.90 3.78
C ILE A 169 -49.45 6.46 4.23
N ARG A 170 -50.51 5.69 4.51
CA ARG A 170 -50.36 4.28 4.93
C ARG A 170 -49.68 3.44 3.86
N ARG A 171 -50.10 3.57 2.60
CA ARG A 171 -49.47 2.86 1.46
C ARG A 171 -48.01 3.24 1.28
N ALA A 172 -47.67 4.53 1.43
CA ALA A 172 -46.29 4.97 1.35
C ALA A 172 -45.42 4.37 2.46
N ASN A 173 -45.94 4.27 3.69
CA ASN A 173 -45.23 3.64 4.80
C ASN A 173 -45.05 2.13 4.61
N GLU A 174 -46.08 1.43 4.14
CA GLU A 174 -46.00 -0.01 3.82
C GLU A 174 -44.96 -0.28 2.74
N GLU A 175 -44.95 0.52 1.66
CA GLU A 175 -43.97 0.39 0.59
C GLU A 175 -42.56 0.71 1.07
N LEU A 176 -42.39 1.72 1.92
CA LEU A 176 -41.10 2.04 2.53
C LEU A 176 -40.57 0.87 3.39
N LEU A 177 -41.42 0.29 4.24
CA LEU A 177 -41.07 -0.89 5.05
C LEU A 177 -40.66 -2.07 4.16
N ARG A 178 -41.41 -2.32 3.07
CA ARG A 178 -41.11 -3.37 2.10
C ARG A 178 -39.75 -3.15 1.43
N LEU A 179 -39.48 -1.94 0.97
CA LEU A 179 -38.20 -1.58 0.34
C LEU A 179 -37.04 -1.68 1.31
N SER A 180 -37.19 -1.20 2.55
CA SER A 180 -36.16 -1.35 3.60
C SER A 180 -35.84 -2.82 3.90
N GLY A 181 -36.85 -3.70 3.95
CA GLY A 181 -36.63 -5.15 4.08
C GLY A 181 -35.89 -5.75 2.89
N GLN A 182 -36.24 -5.36 1.66
CA GLN A 182 -35.53 -5.80 0.46
C GLN A 182 -34.07 -5.33 0.43
N VAL A 183 -33.79 -4.10 0.84
CA VAL A 183 -32.40 -3.58 0.95
C VAL A 183 -31.60 -4.38 1.97
N PHE A 184 -32.19 -4.68 3.13
CA PHE A 184 -31.56 -5.49 4.17
C PHE A 184 -31.18 -6.88 3.65
N GLU A 185 -32.06 -7.53 2.86
CA GLU A 185 -31.78 -8.86 2.29
C GLU A 185 -30.82 -8.85 1.10
N ALA A 186 -30.92 -7.85 0.21
CA ALA A 186 -30.19 -7.81 -1.06
C ALA A 186 -28.76 -7.27 -0.94
N THR A 187 -28.44 -6.55 0.14
CA THR A 187 -27.08 -6.01 0.34
C THR A 187 -26.02 -7.11 0.41
N GLN A 188 -24.83 -6.79 -0.08
CA GLN A 188 -23.68 -7.70 -0.07
C GLN A 188 -22.92 -7.66 1.25
N ASP A 189 -23.08 -6.57 2.02
CA ASP A 189 -22.46 -6.40 3.33
C ASP A 189 -23.23 -7.18 4.39
N ALA A 190 -22.50 -7.80 5.30
CA ALA A 190 -23.11 -8.49 6.43
C ALA A 190 -23.67 -7.47 7.42
N ILE A 191 -24.98 -7.49 7.64
CA ILE A 191 -25.67 -6.63 8.60
C ILE A 191 -26.20 -7.49 9.73
N LEU A 192 -25.95 -7.05 10.96
CA LEU A 192 -26.39 -7.68 12.19
C LEU A 192 -27.00 -6.62 13.10
N ILE A 193 -28.15 -6.94 13.71
CA ILE A 193 -28.84 -6.05 14.65
C ILE A 193 -28.92 -6.76 16.00
N THR A 194 -28.56 -6.04 17.05
CA THR A 194 -28.64 -6.51 18.45
C THR A 194 -29.62 -5.66 19.25
N ASP A 195 -30.09 -6.18 20.37
CA ASP A 195 -30.80 -5.39 21.38
C ASP A 195 -29.83 -4.51 22.21
N ALA A 196 -30.37 -3.75 23.15
CA ALA A 196 -29.58 -2.90 24.03
C ALA A 196 -28.58 -3.67 24.95
N ALA A 197 -28.77 -4.98 25.13
CA ALA A 197 -27.88 -5.85 25.89
C ALA A 197 -26.78 -6.50 25.03
N GLY A 198 -26.81 -6.30 23.70
CA GLY A 198 -25.87 -6.90 22.75
C GLY A 198 -26.25 -8.31 22.30
N VAL A 199 -27.49 -8.74 22.56
CA VAL A 199 -28.03 -10.01 22.07
C VAL A 199 -28.51 -9.84 20.64
N ILE A 200 -28.09 -10.75 19.75
CA ILE A 200 -28.43 -10.69 18.32
C ILE A 200 -29.92 -10.91 18.13
N VAL A 201 -30.58 -9.93 17.52
CA VAL A 201 -32.01 -9.97 17.17
C VAL A 201 -32.20 -10.52 15.77
N THR A 202 -31.38 -10.07 14.82
CA THR A 202 -31.45 -10.54 13.42
C THR A 202 -30.14 -10.31 12.69
N ALA A 203 -29.95 -11.04 11.59
CA ALA A 203 -28.83 -10.90 10.67
C ALA A 203 -29.32 -11.13 9.23
N ASN A 204 -28.74 -10.43 8.27
CA ASN A 204 -29.13 -10.57 6.87
C ASN A 204 -28.45 -11.79 6.19
N PRO A 205 -28.86 -12.19 4.98
CA PRO A 205 -28.25 -13.32 4.27
C PRO A 205 -26.74 -13.15 3.99
N ALA A 206 -26.26 -11.92 3.81
CA ALA A 206 -24.84 -11.64 3.63
C ALA A 206 -24.00 -12.02 4.85
N PHE A 207 -24.52 -11.81 6.07
CA PHE A 207 -23.89 -12.27 7.30
C PHE A 207 -23.60 -13.76 7.26
N THR A 208 -24.55 -14.58 6.78
CA THR A 208 -24.35 -16.02 6.65
C THR A 208 -23.32 -16.37 5.58
N ARG A 209 -23.35 -15.70 4.40
CA ARG A 209 -22.35 -15.94 3.35
C ARG A 209 -20.93 -15.60 3.80
N ILE A 210 -20.76 -14.48 4.50
CA ILE A 210 -19.44 -13.99 4.93
C ILE A 210 -18.95 -14.79 6.14
N THR A 211 -19.75 -14.92 7.20
CA THR A 211 -19.28 -15.52 8.45
C THR A 211 -19.37 -17.05 8.47
N GLY A 212 -20.22 -17.64 7.62
CA GLY A 212 -20.53 -19.07 7.63
C GLY A 212 -21.53 -19.50 8.71
N TYR A 213 -21.98 -18.58 9.58
CA TYR A 213 -23.01 -18.85 10.58
C TYR A 213 -24.41 -18.61 10.00
N ALA A 214 -25.30 -19.59 10.11
CA ALA A 214 -26.69 -19.37 9.75
C ALA A 214 -27.36 -18.42 10.75
N ALA A 215 -28.23 -17.53 10.28
CA ALA A 215 -28.91 -16.55 11.14
C ALA A 215 -29.59 -17.20 12.36
N GLN A 216 -30.20 -18.37 12.18
CA GLN A 216 -30.88 -19.13 13.26
C GLN A 216 -29.92 -19.65 14.34
N GLU A 217 -28.63 -19.80 14.03
CA GLU A 217 -27.62 -20.26 14.99
C GLU A 217 -27.12 -19.13 15.89
N VAL A 218 -27.24 -17.88 15.44
CA VAL A 218 -26.67 -16.71 16.13
C VAL A 218 -27.74 -15.82 16.78
N VAL A 219 -28.98 -15.84 16.29
CA VAL A 219 -30.09 -15.10 16.92
C VAL A 219 -30.28 -15.59 18.36
N GLY A 220 -30.41 -14.65 19.29
CA GLY A 220 -30.51 -14.92 20.73
C GLY A 220 -29.17 -15.11 21.44
N THR A 221 -28.03 -15.04 20.74
CA THR A 221 -26.70 -15.11 21.34
C THR A 221 -26.06 -13.72 21.50
N ASP A 222 -25.20 -13.58 22.51
CA ASP A 222 -24.41 -12.36 22.72
C ASP A 222 -23.34 -12.23 21.62
N ILE A 223 -23.34 -11.09 20.93
CA ILE A 223 -22.40 -10.79 19.83
C ILE A 223 -20.93 -10.94 20.24
N MET A 224 -20.61 -10.65 21.50
CA MET A 224 -19.24 -10.75 22.01
C MET A 224 -18.75 -12.19 22.01
N ARG A 225 -19.63 -13.20 22.15
CA ARG A 225 -19.21 -14.61 22.11
C ARG A 225 -18.72 -15.05 20.73
N LEU A 226 -19.15 -14.39 19.66
CA LEU A 226 -18.75 -14.72 18.30
C LEU A 226 -17.42 -14.06 17.90
N HIS A 227 -17.11 -12.87 18.44
CA HIS A 227 -16.04 -12.01 17.91
C HIS A 227 -15.00 -11.55 18.94
N ALA A 228 -15.24 -11.68 20.26
CA ALA A 228 -14.38 -11.08 21.28
C ALA A 228 -13.01 -11.76 21.44
N GLU A 229 -12.88 -13.06 21.18
CA GLU A 229 -11.59 -13.77 21.31
C GLU A 229 -10.56 -13.34 20.25
N TYR A 230 -11.00 -12.81 19.12
CA TYR A 230 -10.14 -12.55 17.94
C TYR A 230 -9.98 -11.05 17.65
N THR A 231 -10.88 -10.23 18.20
CA THR A 231 -10.79 -8.77 18.14
C THR A 231 -9.99 -8.29 19.35
N GLY A 232 -8.80 -7.72 19.12
CA GLY A 232 -7.93 -7.27 20.21
C GLY A 232 -8.63 -6.33 21.20
N GLU A 233 -8.31 -6.43 22.50
CA GLU A 233 -8.99 -5.69 23.57
C GLU A 233 -9.04 -4.16 23.33
N ALA A 234 -7.96 -3.59 22.79
CA ALA A 234 -7.90 -2.16 22.49
C ALA A 234 -9.00 -1.72 21.50
N VAL A 235 -9.31 -2.56 20.51
CA VAL A 235 -10.33 -2.27 19.50
C VAL A 235 -11.73 -2.43 20.08
N LEU A 236 -11.95 -3.44 20.92
CA LEU A 236 -13.22 -3.61 21.64
C LEU A 236 -13.50 -2.44 22.59
N LEU A 237 -12.48 -1.92 23.25
CA LEU A 237 -12.59 -0.75 24.12
C LEU A 237 -12.95 0.50 23.32
N ALA A 238 -12.26 0.73 22.18
CA ALA A 238 -12.54 1.85 21.29
C ALA A 238 -13.96 1.79 20.70
N LEU A 239 -14.41 0.59 20.30
CA LEU A 239 -15.78 0.35 19.81
C LEU A 239 -16.82 0.70 20.88
N ARG A 240 -16.65 0.19 22.10
CA ARG A 240 -17.57 0.48 23.22
C ARG A 240 -17.61 1.96 23.56
N GLN A 241 -16.45 2.62 23.55
CA GLN A 241 -16.36 4.04 23.81
C GLN A 241 -17.05 4.85 22.70
N GLY A 242 -16.78 4.57 21.43
CA GLY A 242 -17.40 5.27 20.30
C GLY A 242 -18.93 5.12 20.28
N LEU A 243 -19.45 3.91 20.53
CA LEU A 243 -20.89 3.69 20.63
C LEU A 243 -21.54 4.47 21.78
N ARG A 244 -20.82 4.71 22.89
CA ARG A 244 -21.32 5.50 24.04
C ARG A 244 -21.19 7.01 23.84
N SER A 245 -20.10 7.48 23.25
CA SER A 245 -19.81 8.91 23.14
C SER A 245 -20.43 9.57 21.90
N SER A 246 -20.33 8.91 20.75
CA SER A 246 -20.72 9.45 19.44
C SER A 246 -21.88 8.70 18.80
N GLY A 247 -22.30 7.57 19.37
CA GLY A 247 -23.35 6.72 18.81
C GLY A 247 -22.92 5.93 17.57
N CYS A 248 -21.64 5.99 17.20
CA CYS A 248 -21.08 5.22 16.10
C CYS A 248 -19.58 4.97 16.30
N TRP A 249 -19.07 3.91 15.66
CA TRP A 249 -17.67 3.57 15.57
C TRP A 249 -17.40 2.86 14.24
N SER A 250 -16.23 3.07 13.65
CA SER A 250 -15.80 2.35 12.45
C SER A 250 -14.30 2.06 12.54
N GLY A 251 -13.89 0.85 12.17
CA GLY A 251 -12.49 0.44 12.18
C GLY A 251 -12.24 -0.96 11.65
N GLU A 252 -10.98 -1.24 11.32
CA GLU A 252 -10.55 -2.57 10.88
C GLU A 252 -10.38 -3.51 12.07
N VAL A 253 -10.95 -4.71 11.96
CA VAL A 253 -10.86 -5.79 12.94
C VAL A 253 -10.39 -7.07 12.26
N GLN A 254 -9.67 -7.92 12.97
CA GLN A 254 -9.48 -9.31 12.57
C GLN A 254 -10.59 -10.14 13.18
N THR A 255 -11.26 -10.93 12.35
CA THR A 255 -12.36 -11.80 12.77
C THR A 255 -12.17 -13.19 12.17
N ARG A 256 -13.05 -14.12 12.54
CA ARG A 256 -12.96 -15.53 12.20
C ARG A 256 -14.30 -16.05 11.68
N ARG A 257 -14.25 -16.80 10.57
CA ARG A 257 -15.42 -17.53 10.04
C ARG A 257 -15.69 -18.78 10.86
N LYS A 258 -16.88 -19.36 10.72
CA LYS A 258 -17.24 -20.66 11.33
C LYS A 258 -16.27 -21.80 10.98
N SER A 259 -15.62 -21.75 9.81
CA SER A 259 -14.59 -22.71 9.38
C SER A 259 -13.30 -22.66 10.22
N GLY A 260 -13.05 -21.55 10.92
CA GLY A 260 -11.79 -21.29 11.62
C GLY A 260 -10.87 -20.29 10.89
N ASP A 261 -11.13 -19.99 9.62
CA ASP A 261 -10.32 -19.06 8.83
C ASP A 261 -10.46 -17.63 9.35
N THR A 262 -9.33 -16.94 9.52
CA THR A 262 -9.29 -15.54 9.92
C THR A 262 -9.30 -14.62 8.71
N TYR A 263 -10.01 -13.50 8.79
CA TYR A 263 -10.07 -12.51 7.73
C TYR A 263 -10.13 -11.07 8.27
N PRO A 264 -9.54 -10.11 7.55
CA PRO A 264 -9.69 -8.69 7.86
C PRO A 264 -11.11 -8.22 7.51
N CYS A 265 -11.75 -7.57 8.47
CA CYS A 265 -13.09 -7.01 8.33
C CYS A 265 -13.08 -5.53 8.68
N LEU A 266 -13.73 -4.70 7.87
CA LEU A 266 -14.07 -3.33 8.26
C LEU A 266 -15.43 -3.37 8.98
N LEU A 267 -15.43 -3.09 10.27
CA LEU A 267 -16.63 -3.09 11.11
C LEU A 267 -17.10 -1.65 11.32
N SER A 268 -18.36 -1.38 10.96
CA SER A 268 -19.07 -0.16 11.32
C SER A 268 -20.20 -0.50 12.29
N ALA A 269 -20.20 0.09 13.47
CA ALA A 269 -21.20 -0.12 14.49
C ALA A 269 -21.92 1.20 14.80
N SER A 270 -23.24 1.18 14.89
CA SER A 270 -24.06 2.35 15.22
C SER A 270 -25.14 2.04 16.26
N THR A 271 -25.49 3.06 17.04
CA THR A 271 -26.48 2.99 18.12
C THR A 271 -27.82 3.56 17.62
N VAL A 272 -28.90 2.81 17.82
CA VAL A 272 -30.27 3.25 17.52
C VAL A 272 -30.96 3.63 18.83
N HIS A 273 -31.50 4.84 18.87
CA HIS A 273 -32.18 5.39 20.04
C HIS A 273 -33.71 5.37 19.85
N GLY A 274 -34.42 5.14 20.96
CA GLY A 274 -35.86 5.24 21.03
C GLY A 274 -36.34 6.69 21.18
N PRO A 275 -37.66 6.91 21.18
CA PRO A 275 -38.27 8.24 21.32
C PRO A 275 -37.93 8.93 22.65
N ASP A 276 -37.59 8.15 23.68
CA ASP A 276 -37.17 8.58 25.01
C ASP A 276 -35.66 8.83 25.15
N GLY A 277 -34.91 8.66 24.06
CA GLY A 277 -33.45 8.78 24.04
C GLY A 277 -32.71 7.57 24.61
N ALA A 278 -33.41 6.51 25.01
CA ALA A 278 -32.78 5.26 25.45
C ALA A 278 -32.23 4.48 24.25
N VAL A 279 -31.14 3.73 24.44
CA VAL A 279 -30.63 2.83 23.41
C VAL A 279 -31.58 1.63 23.26
N VAL A 280 -32.03 1.37 22.03
CA VAL A 280 -32.94 0.25 21.72
C VAL A 280 -32.19 -0.87 21.00
N ASN A 281 -31.31 -0.52 20.06
CA ASN A 281 -30.54 -1.49 19.27
C ASN A 281 -29.13 -1.00 18.95
N TYR A 282 -28.24 -1.93 18.65
CA TYR A 282 -27.01 -1.65 17.91
C TYR A 282 -27.05 -2.33 16.54
N ILE A 283 -26.60 -1.62 15.50
CA ILE A 283 -26.46 -2.15 14.14
C ILE A 283 -24.96 -2.31 13.86
N GLY A 284 -24.54 -3.52 13.51
CA GLY A 284 -23.19 -3.83 13.04
C GLY A 284 -23.20 -4.16 11.55
N VAL A 285 -22.34 -3.50 10.78
CA VAL A 285 -22.09 -3.78 9.37
C VAL A 285 -20.66 -4.27 9.22
N PHE A 286 -20.50 -5.43 8.62
CA PHE A 286 -19.22 -6.12 8.42
C PHE A 286 -18.93 -6.19 6.92
N LEU A 287 -17.84 -5.54 6.51
CA LEU A 287 -17.33 -5.64 5.14
C LEU A 287 -16.05 -6.48 5.15
N ASP A 288 -16.08 -7.60 4.43
CA ASP A 288 -14.89 -8.41 4.20
C ASP A 288 -13.95 -7.67 3.24
N ILE A 289 -12.77 -7.28 3.72
CA ILE A 289 -11.79 -6.55 2.93
C ILE A 289 -10.60 -7.42 2.50
N SER A 290 -10.76 -8.75 2.54
CA SER A 290 -9.70 -9.71 2.18
C SER A 290 -9.22 -9.53 0.74
N GLU A 291 -10.15 -9.50 -0.22
CA GLU A 291 -9.85 -9.33 -1.64
C GLU A 291 -9.19 -7.98 -1.90
N ARG A 292 -9.76 -6.90 -1.33
CA ARG A 292 -9.19 -5.55 -1.42
C ARG A 292 -7.75 -5.48 -0.89
N LYS A 293 -7.45 -6.14 0.25
CA LYS A 293 -6.09 -6.18 0.80
C LYS A 293 -5.15 -7.05 -0.04
N ALA A 294 -5.63 -8.15 -0.61
CA ALA A 294 -4.84 -8.99 -1.50
C ALA A 294 -4.49 -8.24 -2.80
N GLU A 295 -5.45 -7.52 -3.38
CA GLU A 295 -5.23 -6.64 -4.54
C GLU A 295 -4.26 -5.52 -4.20
N GLN A 296 -4.42 -4.85 -3.05
CA GLN A 296 -3.48 -3.82 -2.61
C GLN A 296 -2.07 -4.37 -2.44
N HIS A 297 -1.90 -5.51 -1.78
CA HIS A 297 -0.59 -6.16 -1.64
C HIS A 297 -0.01 -6.57 -2.99
N LEU A 298 -0.84 -6.99 -3.95
CA LEU A 298 -0.38 -7.30 -5.30
C LEU A 298 0.06 -6.04 -6.05
N ILE A 299 -0.69 -4.94 -5.94
CA ILE A 299 -0.31 -3.63 -6.50
C ILE A 299 1.02 -3.18 -5.89
N ASP A 300 1.17 -3.30 -4.57
CA ASP A 300 2.39 -2.95 -3.85
C ASP A 300 3.55 -3.85 -4.31
N PHE A 301 3.33 -5.16 -4.41
CA PHE A 301 4.34 -6.11 -4.89
C PHE A 301 4.78 -5.80 -6.32
N LEU A 302 3.84 -5.58 -7.25
CA LEU A 302 4.10 -5.25 -8.65
C LEU A 302 4.74 -3.87 -8.85
N SER A 303 4.57 -2.96 -7.89
CA SER A 303 5.27 -1.67 -7.89
C SER A 303 6.79 -1.83 -7.74
N TYR A 304 7.23 -2.93 -7.11
CA TYR A 304 8.63 -3.20 -6.80
C TYR A 304 9.21 -4.47 -7.47
N HIS A 305 8.39 -5.30 -8.11
CA HIS A 305 8.81 -6.57 -8.72
C HIS A 305 8.31 -6.70 -10.16
N ASP A 306 9.05 -7.47 -10.96
CA ASP A 306 8.67 -7.89 -12.31
C ASP A 306 7.61 -9.00 -12.24
N ALA A 307 6.49 -8.79 -12.94
CA ALA A 307 5.33 -9.69 -12.87
C ALA A 307 5.62 -11.11 -13.40
N LEU A 308 6.55 -11.25 -14.35
CA LEU A 308 6.83 -12.54 -14.98
C LEU A 308 7.78 -13.41 -14.14
N THR A 309 8.86 -12.80 -13.63
CA THR A 309 9.94 -13.52 -12.94
C THR A 309 9.83 -13.45 -11.42
N GLY A 310 9.06 -12.50 -10.88
CA GLY A 310 8.98 -12.21 -9.44
C GLY A 310 10.24 -11.53 -8.88
N LEU A 311 11.24 -11.24 -9.71
CA LEU A 311 12.45 -10.53 -9.31
C LEU A 311 12.16 -9.05 -9.04
N PRO A 312 12.96 -8.37 -8.21
CA PRO A 312 13.02 -6.91 -8.16
C PRO A 312 12.97 -6.25 -9.56
N ASN A 313 12.18 -5.19 -9.68
CA ASN A 313 12.14 -4.36 -10.87
C ASN A 313 13.13 -3.19 -10.74
N ARG A 314 13.13 -2.30 -11.74
CA ARG A 314 14.00 -1.12 -11.78
C ARG A 314 13.89 -0.19 -10.57
N VAL A 315 12.71 -0.10 -9.96
CA VAL A 315 12.46 0.79 -8.80
C VAL A 315 13.14 0.22 -7.58
N LEU A 316 12.88 -1.06 -7.28
CA LEU A 316 13.48 -1.74 -6.13
C LEU A 316 15.00 -1.88 -6.30
N MET A 317 15.49 -2.13 -7.51
CA MET A 317 16.93 -2.16 -7.80
C MET A 317 17.62 -0.83 -7.44
N ARG A 318 16.97 0.30 -7.70
CA ARG A 318 17.50 1.63 -7.35
C ARG A 318 17.57 1.85 -5.86
N GLU A 319 16.52 1.49 -5.14
CA GLU A 319 16.52 1.56 -3.67
C GLU A 319 17.62 0.68 -3.07
N ARG A 320 17.79 -0.54 -3.58
CA ARG A 320 18.84 -1.47 -3.14
C ARG A 320 20.24 -0.95 -3.45
N PHE A 321 20.45 -0.34 -4.62
CA PHE A 321 21.74 0.26 -4.97
C PHE A 321 22.13 1.38 -4.00
N GLU A 322 21.21 2.32 -3.70
CA GLU A 322 21.53 3.42 -2.78
C GLU A 322 21.82 2.91 -1.35
N GLN A 323 21.08 1.90 -0.89
CA GLN A 323 21.37 1.23 0.39
C GLN A 323 22.75 0.56 0.38
N ALA A 324 23.05 -0.20 -0.67
CA ALA A 324 24.31 -0.92 -0.79
C ALA A 324 25.51 0.04 -0.86
N ARG A 325 25.36 1.15 -1.59
CA ARG A 325 26.38 2.20 -1.73
C ARG A 325 26.65 2.89 -0.41
N ALA A 326 25.60 3.28 0.31
CA ALA A 326 25.74 3.90 1.63
C ALA A 326 26.45 2.99 2.64
N GLN A 327 26.24 1.67 2.55
CA GLN A 327 26.96 0.70 3.36
C GLN A 327 28.41 0.54 2.92
N ALA A 328 28.67 0.36 1.62
CA ALA A 328 29.99 0.14 1.07
C ALA A 328 30.96 1.30 1.35
N VAL A 329 30.48 2.55 1.31
CA VAL A 329 31.26 3.74 1.68
C VAL A 329 31.70 3.70 3.15
N ARG A 330 30.89 3.14 4.06
CA ARG A 330 31.26 3.02 5.49
C ARG A 330 32.30 1.93 5.73
N ASP A 331 32.21 0.83 4.99
CA ASP A 331 33.01 -0.37 5.21
C ASP A 331 34.27 -0.43 4.34
N GLY A 332 34.52 0.59 3.50
CA GLY A 332 35.63 0.60 2.54
C GLY A 332 35.50 -0.44 1.43
N GLN A 333 34.28 -0.92 1.17
CA GLN A 333 33.94 -1.89 0.14
C GLN A 333 33.49 -1.21 -1.15
N GLN A 334 33.26 -2.00 -2.19
CA GLN A 334 32.75 -1.53 -3.48
C GLN A 334 31.39 -2.14 -3.77
N VAL A 335 30.56 -1.38 -4.48
CA VAL A 335 29.32 -1.90 -5.05
C VAL A 335 29.58 -2.20 -6.51
N VAL A 336 29.26 -3.42 -6.91
CA VAL A 336 29.43 -3.90 -8.29
C VAL A 336 28.05 -4.06 -8.89
N LEU A 337 27.89 -3.54 -10.11
CA LEU A 337 26.72 -3.72 -10.94
C LEU A 337 27.10 -4.56 -12.16
N MET A 338 26.42 -5.68 -12.34
CA MET A 338 26.50 -6.51 -13.54
C MET A 338 25.21 -6.31 -14.34
N CYS A 339 25.32 -5.85 -15.58
CA CYS A 339 24.24 -5.88 -16.57
C CYS A 339 24.39 -7.12 -17.44
N LEU A 340 23.34 -7.92 -17.54
CA LEU A 340 23.32 -9.16 -18.32
C LEU A 340 22.27 -9.05 -19.42
N ASP A 341 22.61 -9.54 -20.59
CA ASP A 341 21.71 -9.65 -21.73
C ASP A 341 21.80 -11.07 -22.30
N LEU A 342 20.64 -11.69 -22.52
CA LEU A 342 20.59 -13.04 -23.07
C LEU A 342 20.84 -13.01 -24.57
N ASP A 343 21.93 -13.64 -25.01
CA ASP A 343 22.37 -13.54 -26.38
C ASP A 343 21.36 -14.19 -27.33
N ARG A 344 20.93 -13.42 -28.33
CA ARG A 344 20.02 -13.88 -29.40
C ARG A 344 18.70 -14.44 -28.85
N PHE A 345 18.25 -13.99 -27.69
CA PHE A 345 16.99 -14.44 -27.09
C PHE A 345 15.77 -14.24 -28.00
N LYS A 346 15.78 -13.19 -28.83
CA LYS A 346 14.78 -12.99 -29.88
C LYS A 346 14.59 -14.23 -30.79
N ASN A 347 15.66 -14.95 -31.13
CA ASN A 347 15.55 -16.14 -31.98
C ASN A 347 14.76 -17.27 -31.29
N ILE A 348 14.82 -17.35 -29.95
CA ILE A 348 14.04 -18.31 -29.17
C ILE A 348 12.56 -17.95 -29.25
N ASN A 349 12.21 -16.67 -29.06
CA ASN A 349 10.84 -16.20 -29.23
C ASN A 349 10.31 -16.43 -30.65
N ASP A 350 11.13 -16.15 -31.67
CA ASP A 350 10.74 -16.29 -33.07
C ASP A 350 10.58 -17.76 -33.48
N SER A 351 11.35 -18.68 -32.89
CA SER A 351 11.36 -20.10 -33.28
C SER A 351 10.44 -20.99 -32.42
N HIS A 352 10.34 -20.73 -31.11
CA HIS A 352 9.59 -21.55 -30.14
C HIS A 352 8.36 -20.84 -29.56
N GLY A 353 8.17 -19.56 -29.90
CA GLY A 353 7.04 -18.75 -29.45
C GLY A 353 7.28 -18.09 -28.09
N GLN A 354 6.48 -17.05 -27.83
CA GLN A 354 6.64 -16.18 -26.65
C GLN A 354 6.44 -16.91 -25.31
N ALA A 355 5.54 -17.90 -25.25
CA ALA A 355 5.30 -18.67 -24.03
C ALA A 355 6.53 -19.48 -23.60
N VAL A 356 7.31 -20.00 -24.55
CA VAL A 356 8.57 -20.72 -24.27
C VAL A 356 9.65 -19.74 -23.82
N GLY A 357 9.74 -18.57 -24.45
CA GLY A 357 10.62 -17.49 -24.01
C GLY A 357 10.33 -17.03 -22.58
N ASP A 358 9.06 -16.81 -22.24
CA ASP A 358 8.65 -16.41 -20.89
C ASP A 358 9.07 -17.44 -19.84
N LYS A 359 8.90 -18.74 -20.14
CA LYS A 359 9.39 -19.82 -19.28
C LYS A 359 10.92 -19.85 -19.19
N ALA A 360 11.63 -19.63 -20.29
CA ALA A 360 13.08 -19.54 -20.29
C ALA A 360 13.56 -18.40 -19.37
N LEU A 361 12.93 -17.22 -19.43
CA LEU A 361 13.21 -16.10 -18.52
C LEU A 361 12.96 -16.45 -17.06
N GLN A 362 11.89 -17.19 -16.75
CA GLN A 362 11.62 -17.67 -15.39
C GLN A 362 12.63 -18.70 -14.90
N VAL A 363 13.18 -19.54 -15.77
CA VAL A 363 14.25 -20.49 -15.41
C VAL A 363 15.56 -19.75 -15.19
N VAL A 364 15.91 -18.80 -16.07
CA VAL A 364 17.08 -17.94 -15.91
C VAL A 364 16.99 -17.15 -14.60
N ALA A 365 15.84 -16.54 -14.30
CA ALA A 365 15.62 -15.82 -13.05
C ALA A 365 15.90 -16.71 -11.83
N ARG A 366 15.34 -17.93 -11.80
CA ARG A 366 15.59 -18.90 -10.72
C ARG A 366 17.05 -19.33 -10.63
N PHE A 367 17.71 -19.55 -11.77
CA PHE A 367 19.12 -19.88 -11.83
C PHE A 367 19.98 -18.75 -11.25
N LEU A 368 19.78 -17.52 -11.71
CA LEU A 368 20.51 -16.35 -11.21
C LEU A 368 20.27 -16.15 -9.72
N SER A 369 19.03 -16.22 -9.23
CA SER A 369 18.72 -16.15 -7.79
C SER A 369 19.41 -17.25 -6.99
N GLY A 370 19.52 -18.47 -7.53
CA GLY A 370 20.21 -19.58 -6.88
C GLY A 370 21.73 -19.40 -6.77
N CYS A 371 22.33 -18.54 -7.59
CA CYS A 371 23.75 -18.18 -7.49
C CYS A 371 24.03 -17.09 -6.44
N MET A 372 22.99 -16.40 -5.94
CA MET A 372 23.12 -15.26 -5.03
C MET A 372 23.25 -15.69 -3.57
N ARG A 373 23.93 -14.86 -2.77
CA ARG A 373 23.92 -14.96 -1.31
C ARG A 373 22.94 -13.98 -0.71
N GLU A 374 22.68 -14.14 0.58
CA GLU A 374 21.93 -13.17 1.37
C GLU A 374 22.63 -11.79 1.31
N GLY A 375 21.92 -10.76 0.85
CA GLY A 375 22.45 -9.42 0.63
C GLY A 375 22.67 -9.03 -0.83
N ASP A 376 22.81 -9.98 -1.75
CA ASP A 376 22.85 -9.67 -3.20
C ASP A 376 21.45 -9.39 -3.73
N THR A 377 21.36 -8.65 -4.83
CA THR A 377 20.09 -8.41 -5.52
C THR A 377 20.19 -8.82 -6.98
N VAL A 378 19.26 -9.63 -7.46
CA VAL A 378 19.03 -9.88 -8.89
C VAL A 378 17.76 -9.14 -9.27
N ALA A 379 17.79 -8.38 -10.35
CA ALA A 379 16.66 -7.63 -10.86
C ALA A 379 16.45 -7.92 -12.35
N ARG A 380 15.23 -7.73 -12.84
CA ARG A 380 14.92 -7.73 -14.26
C ARG A 380 14.47 -6.33 -14.67
N GLN A 381 15.15 -5.75 -15.67
CA GLN A 381 14.80 -4.41 -16.18
C GLN A 381 13.65 -4.45 -17.18
N GLY A 382 13.55 -5.54 -17.93
CA GLY A 382 12.58 -5.75 -18.98
C GLY A 382 13.20 -6.58 -20.11
N GLY A 383 12.36 -7.15 -20.98
CA GLY A 383 12.85 -7.97 -22.09
C GLY A 383 13.73 -9.14 -21.62
N ASP A 384 14.92 -9.24 -22.18
CA ASP A 384 15.97 -10.23 -21.91
C ASP A 384 17.13 -9.69 -21.05
N GLU A 385 16.92 -8.54 -20.40
CA GLU A 385 17.94 -7.85 -19.60
C GLU A 385 17.76 -8.09 -18.09
N PHE A 386 18.84 -8.54 -17.47
CA PHE A 386 18.94 -8.76 -16.02
C PHE A 386 20.04 -7.89 -15.43
N GLN A 387 19.92 -7.59 -14.15
CA GLN A 387 20.94 -6.87 -13.39
C GLN A 387 21.25 -7.59 -12.09
N ILE A 388 22.51 -7.54 -11.69
CA ILE A 388 22.95 -8.10 -10.41
C ILE A 388 23.72 -7.01 -9.66
N LEU A 389 23.28 -6.76 -8.44
CA LEU A 389 23.94 -5.88 -7.48
C LEU A 389 24.69 -6.72 -6.46
N LEU A 390 25.98 -6.46 -6.32
CA LEU A 390 26.85 -7.14 -5.37
C LEU A 390 27.56 -6.11 -4.50
N GLN A 391 27.70 -6.44 -3.23
CA GLN A 391 28.78 -5.88 -2.41
C GLN A 391 29.96 -6.84 -2.52
N ASP A 392 31.12 -6.30 -2.91
CA ASP A 392 32.33 -7.07 -3.09
C ASP A 392 33.52 -6.41 -2.40
N ASP A 393 34.55 -7.20 -2.16
CA ASP A 393 35.83 -6.68 -1.74
C ASP A 393 36.47 -5.85 -2.86
N ALA A 394 37.49 -5.07 -2.51
CA ALA A 394 38.18 -4.20 -3.45
C ALA A 394 38.93 -4.96 -4.57
N LEU A 395 39.00 -6.29 -4.51
CA LEU A 395 39.73 -7.15 -5.45
C LEU A 395 38.81 -7.89 -6.43
N LEU A 396 37.48 -7.78 -6.29
CA LEU A 396 36.47 -8.35 -7.18
C LEU A 396 36.52 -9.87 -7.33
N GLY A 397 37.11 -10.58 -6.36
CA GLY A 397 37.29 -12.03 -6.46
C GLY A 397 35.95 -12.76 -6.63
N ARG A 398 34.93 -12.30 -5.91
CA ARG A 398 33.57 -12.85 -5.98
C ARG A 398 32.87 -12.50 -7.27
N THR A 399 32.95 -11.25 -7.71
CA THR A 399 32.33 -10.76 -8.96
C THR A 399 32.79 -11.59 -10.15
N LEU A 400 34.09 -11.86 -10.24
CA LEU A 400 34.67 -12.67 -11.33
C LEU A 400 34.22 -14.13 -11.28
N ALA A 401 34.30 -14.74 -10.10
CA ALA A 401 33.86 -16.12 -9.91
C ALA A 401 32.36 -16.28 -10.24
N LEU A 402 31.54 -15.30 -9.87
CA LEU A 402 30.11 -15.28 -10.16
C LEU A 402 29.84 -15.07 -11.66
N ALA A 403 30.50 -14.13 -12.31
CA ALA A 403 30.38 -13.93 -13.76
C ALA A 403 30.71 -15.21 -14.54
N GLN A 404 31.80 -15.89 -14.17
CA GLN A 404 32.18 -17.18 -14.77
C GLN A 404 31.16 -18.28 -14.48
N THR A 405 30.64 -18.34 -13.26
CA THR A 405 29.60 -19.31 -12.87
C THR A 405 28.32 -19.12 -13.67
N ILE A 406 27.90 -17.87 -13.87
CA ILE A 406 26.71 -17.53 -14.65
C ILE A 406 26.90 -17.91 -16.12
N LEU A 407 28.03 -17.53 -16.73
CA LEU A 407 28.35 -17.90 -18.12
C LEU A 407 28.37 -19.43 -18.29
N ALA A 408 29.09 -20.15 -17.42
CA ALA A 408 29.17 -21.61 -17.49
C ALA A 408 27.83 -22.30 -17.27
N GLY A 409 27.00 -21.80 -16.35
CA GLY A 409 25.69 -22.38 -16.06
C GLY A 409 24.68 -22.16 -17.18
N LEU A 410 24.67 -20.97 -17.79
CA LEU A 410 23.77 -20.67 -18.91
C LEU A 410 24.20 -21.37 -20.21
N ARG A 411 25.50 -21.61 -20.42
CA ARG A 411 26.01 -22.46 -21.53
C ARG A 411 25.46 -23.89 -21.50
N GLY A 412 25.02 -24.37 -20.34
CA GLY A 412 24.36 -25.68 -20.23
C GLY A 412 23.02 -25.70 -20.99
N GLU A 413 22.58 -26.88 -21.42
CA GLU A 413 21.26 -27.01 -22.06
C GLU A 413 20.14 -26.74 -21.04
N LEU A 414 19.40 -25.64 -21.24
CA LEU A 414 18.25 -25.28 -20.43
C LEU A 414 17.05 -26.14 -20.85
N SER A 415 16.53 -26.94 -19.92
CA SER A 415 15.33 -27.74 -20.13
C SER A 415 14.07 -26.92 -19.84
N VAL A 416 13.28 -26.62 -20.87
CA VAL A 416 11.98 -25.94 -20.76
C VAL A 416 10.91 -26.84 -21.36
N ASP A 417 9.95 -27.31 -20.54
CA ASP A 417 8.89 -28.26 -20.94
C ASP A 417 9.37 -29.53 -21.68
N GLY A 418 10.63 -29.96 -21.47
CA GLY A 418 11.22 -31.12 -22.14
C GLY A 418 11.97 -30.80 -23.43
N GLU A 419 11.90 -29.56 -23.92
CA GLU A 419 12.80 -29.06 -24.97
C GLU A 419 14.11 -28.55 -24.39
N ARG A 420 15.21 -28.76 -25.11
CA ARG A 420 16.54 -28.29 -24.72
C ARG A 420 16.89 -27.04 -25.50
N LEU A 421 17.04 -25.92 -24.80
CA LEU A 421 17.39 -24.63 -25.36
C LEU A 421 18.86 -24.33 -25.07
N ALA A 422 19.60 -23.96 -26.11
CA ALA A 422 20.95 -23.41 -25.98
C ALA A 422 20.83 -21.89 -25.83
N LEU A 423 21.26 -21.38 -24.68
CA LEU A 423 21.23 -19.97 -24.35
C LEU A 423 22.64 -19.54 -23.93
N THR A 424 23.07 -18.35 -24.30
CA THR A 424 24.29 -17.75 -23.72
C THR A 424 23.95 -16.35 -23.22
N THR A 425 24.85 -15.72 -22.48
CA THR A 425 24.65 -14.34 -22.02
C THR A 425 25.93 -13.54 -22.17
N SER A 426 25.77 -12.26 -22.48
CA SER A 426 26.85 -11.28 -22.38
C SER A 426 26.70 -10.49 -21.09
N ILE A 427 27.81 -10.14 -20.44
CA ILE A 427 27.81 -9.44 -19.15
C ILE A 427 28.68 -8.17 -19.21
N GLY A 428 28.10 -7.03 -18.87
CA GLY A 428 28.83 -5.79 -18.64
C GLY A 428 28.96 -5.50 -17.16
N ILE A 429 30.16 -5.12 -16.70
CA ILE A 429 30.45 -4.93 -15.28
C ILE A 429 30.98 -3.51 -15.06
N ALA A 430 30.39 -2.81 -14.09
CA ALA A 430 30.84 -1.51 -13.62
C ALA A 430 30.72 -1.40 -12.09
N MET A 431 31.47 -0.46 -11.52
CA MET A 431 31.73 -0.41 -10.09
C MET A 431 31.49 0.99 -9.52
N CYS A 432 30.97 1.07 -8.29
CA CYS A 432 30.90 2.28 -7.51
C CYS A 432 31.92 2.20 -6.35
N PRO A 433 32.80 3.20 -6.16
CA PRO A 433 32.84 4.50 -6.86
C PRO A 433 33.72 4.56 -8.14
N ALA A 434 34.46 3.50 -8.48
CA ALA A 434 35.52 3.56 -9.50
C ALA A 434 35.04 3.96 -10.91
N ASP A 435 33.84 3.49 -11.30
CA ASP A 435 33.19 3.79 -12.57
C ASP A 435 31.98 4.72 -12.37
N GLY A 436 31.85 5.42 -11.25
CA GLY A 436 30.78 6.38 -11.02
C GLY A 436 30.14 6.29 -9.64
N ASP A 437 29.53 7.40 -9.21
CA ASP A 437 29.01 7.57 -7.84
C ASP A 437 27.48 7.44 -7.75
N SER A 438 26.79 7.37 -8.89
CA SER A 438 25.33 7.24 -8.99
C SER A 438 24.95 5.97 -9.75
N LEU A 439 23.77 5.41 -9.48
CA LEU A 439 23.29 4.24 -10.21
C LEU A 439 23.25 4.48 -11.72
N ASP A 440 22.82 5.67 -12.15
CA ASP A 440 22.67 5.98 -13.57
C ASP A 440 24.03 6.07 -14.29
N ASP A 441 25.08 6.54 -13.62
CA ASP A 441 26.43 6.54 -14.16
C ASP A 441 26.99 5.12 -14.27
N VAL A 442 26.85 4.33 -13.20
CA VAL A 442 27.33 2.95 -13.15
C VAL A 442 26.58 2.08 -14.17
N LEU A 443 25.26 2.26 -14.33
CA LEU A 443 24.45 1.60 -15.36
C LEU A 443 24.96 1.90 -16.76
N ARG A 444 25.12 3.19 -17.10
CA ARG A 444 25.61 3.60 -18.43
C ARG A 444 26.97 2.98 -18.75
N HIS A 445 27.84 2.87 -17.76
CA HIS A 445 29.17 2.27 -17.91
C HIS A 445 29.10 0.74 -17.99
N ALA A 446 28.23 0.09 -17.20
CA ALA A 446 27.98 -1.34 -17.29
C ALA A 446 27.40 -1.70 -18.68
N ASP A 447 26.48 -0.91 -19.22
CA ASP A 447 25.92 -1.10 -20.57
C ASP A 447 26.99 -0.92 -21.65
N THR A 448 27.88 0.06 -21.49
CA THR A 448 29.03 0.23 -22.40
C THR A 448 29.93 -1.01 -22.37
N ALA A 449 30.18 -1.58 -21.19
CA ALA A 449 30.94 -2.81 -21.04
C ALA A 449 30.18 -4.02 -21.63
N LEU A 450 28.86 -4.08 -21.49
CA LEU A 450 28.02 -5.13 -22.06
C LEU A 450 28.09 -5.14 -23.60
N VAL A 451 28.06 -3.96 -24.23
CA VAL A 451 28.25 -3.83 -25.68
C VAL A 451 29.63 -4.35 -26.09
N ARG A 452 30.69 -4.02 -25.35
CA ARG A 452 32.03 -4.56 -25.61
C ARG A 452 32.07 -6.09 -25.48
N ALA A 453 31.42 -6.67 -24.47
CA ALA A 453 31.33 -8.13 -24.33
C ALA A 453 30.64 -8.77 -25.55
N LYS A 454 29.60 -8.14 -26.09
CA LYS A 454 28.92 -8.59 -27.32
C LYS A 454 29.82 -8.49 -28.56
N GLU A 455 30.63 -7.43 -28.67
CA GLU A 455 31.59 -7.22 -29.76
C GLU A 455 32.79 -8.19 -29.70
N MET A 456 33.20 -8.60 -28.49
CA MET A 456 34.26 -9.60 -28.26
C MET A 456 33.85 -11.03 -28.62
N GLY A 457 32.63 -11.24 -29.13
CA GLY A 457 32.15 -12.54 -29.58
C GLY A 457 30.90 -13.06 -28.87
N ARG A 458 30.32 -12.30 -27.92
CA ARG A 458 29.24 -12.72 -27.00
C ARG A 458 29.69 -13.85 -26.06
N ASP A 459 28.80 -14.31 -25.18
CA ASP A 459 29.11 -15.37 -24.21
C ASP A 459 30.38 -15.06 -23.37
N HIS A 460 30.51 -13.79 -23.01
CA HIS A 460 31.66 -13.23 -22.33
C HIS A 460 31.25 -12.12 -21.36
N TYR A 461 32.16 -11.73 -20.48
CA TYR A 461 31.99 -10.54 -19.66
C TYR A 461 33.04 -9.49 -20.01
N ALA A 462 32.73 -8.21 -19.80
CA ALA A 462 33.70 -7.13 -19.90
C ALA A 462 33.50 -6.11 -18.79
N PHE A 463 34.60 -5.46 -18.39
CA PHE A 463 34.61 -4.34 -17.45
C PHE A 463 34.63 -3.01 -18.19
N PHE A 464 34.09 -1.97 -17.58
CA PHE A 464 34.10 -0.62 -18.17
C PHE A 464 35.53 -0.02 -18.27
N THR A 465 36.32 -0.06 -17.19
CA THR A 465 37.70 0.46 -17.17
C THR A 465 38.74 -0.62 -17.56
N GLU A 466 39.53 -0.38 -18.61
CA GLU A 466 40.56 -1.32 -19.12
C GLU A 466 41.74 -1.56 -18.16
N ARG A 467 42.03 -0.59 -17.28
CA ARG A 467 43.19 -0.60 -16.39
C ARG A 467 43.14 -1.71 -15.32
N MET A 468 41.94 -2.19 -14.97
CA MET A 468 41.76 -3.36 -14.09
C MET A 468 41.77 -4.70 -14.83
N GLY A 469 41.55 -4.68 -16.16
CA GLY A 469 41.62 -5.87 -16.98
C GLY A 469 43.01 -6.52 -17.02
N SER A 470 44.09 -5.74 -17.02
CA SER A 470 45.47 -6.29 -17.01
C SER A 470 45.82 -6.96 -15.69
N ASP A 471 45.48 -6.33 -14.56
CA ASP A 471 45.93 -6.76 -13.24
C ASP A 471 45.11 -7.97 -12.75
N ILE A 472 43.82 -8.01 -13.07
CA ILE A 472 42.94 -9.16 -12.83
C ILE A 472 43.31 -10.32 -13.76
N ARG A 473 43.57 -10.07 -15.06
CA ARG A 473 44.06 -11.14 -15.96
C ARG A 473 45.40 -11.67 -15.49
N ALA A 474 46.30 -10.81 -15.00
CA ALA A 474 47.59 -11.22 -14.44
C ALA A 474 47.40 -12.07 -13.17
N ARG A 475 46.50 -11.68 -12.25
CA ARG A 475 46.15 -12.48 -11.06
C ARG A 475 45.51 -13.83 -11.44
N LEU A 476 44.60 -13.86 -12.42
CA LEU A 476 43.93 -15.10 -12.85
C LEU A 476 44.91 -16.04 -13.57
N ALA A 477 45.78 -15.50 -14.42
CA ALA A 477 46.88 -16.26 -15.04
C ALA A 477 47.83 -16.79 -13.96
N MET A 478 48.19 -15.97 -12.98
CA MET A 478 49.01 -16.36 -11.83
C MET A 478 48.34 -17.45 -11.00
N GLN A 479 47.04 -17.38 -10.75
CA GLN A 479 46.28 -18.43 -10.06
C GLN A 479 46.31 -19.76 -10.83
N GLN A 480 46.09 -19.71 -12.15
CA GLN A 480 46.15 -20.91 -13.00
C GLN A 480 47.55 -21.54 -12.97
N GLN A 481 48.59 -20.72 -13.05
CA GLN A 481 49.98 -21.18 -12.95
C GLN A 481 50.32 -21.69 -11.54
N LEU A 482 49.83 -21.07 -10.48
CA LEU A 482 50.09 -21.51 -9.11
C LEU A 482 49.55 -22.93 -8.86
N ARG A 483 48.46 -23.30 -9.54
CA ARG A 483 47.89 -24.65 -9.48
C ARG A 483 48.86 -25.66 -10.09
N GLY A 484 49.41 -26.52 -9.24
CA GLY A 484 50.38 -27.54 -9.64
C GLY A 484 51.83 -27.05 -9.74
N ALA A 485 52.14 -25.82 -9.31
CA ALA A 485 53.52 -25.30 -9.30
C ALA A 485 54.50 -26.19 -8.51
N ILE A 486 54.05 -26.80 -7.40
CA ILE A 486 54.82 -27.80 -6.63
C ILE A 486 55.18 -29.00 -7.51
N ALA A 487 54.22 -29.54 -8.28
CA ALA A 487 54.43 -30.73 -9.11
C ALA A 487 55.31 -30.45 -10.35
N ARG A 488 55.55 -29.19 -10.67
CA ARG A 488 56.40 -28.75 -11.79
C ARG A 488 57.76 -28.23 -11.32
N ASP A 489 58.11 -28.41 -10.04
CA ASP A 489 59.38 -27.99 -9.44
C ASP A 489 59.69 -26.48 -9.66
N GLU A 490 58.66 -25.63 -9.64
CA GLU A 490 58.80 -24.18 -9.88
C GLU A 490 59.14 -23.38 -8.61
N PHE A 491 59.00 -23.99 -7.43
CA PHE A 491 59.32 -23.36 -6.16
C PHE A 491 60.76 -23.64 -5.73
N GLU A 492 61.40 -22.62 -5.17
CA GLU A 492 62.71 -22.75 -4.54
C GLU A 492 62.74 -22.00 -3.20
N VAL A 493 63.59 -22.44 -2.28
CA VAL A 493 63.79 -21.78 -0.98
C VAL A 493 65.13 -21.05 -1.00
N HIS A 494 65.08 -19.75 -0.83
CA HIS A 494 66.25 -18.93 -0.56
C HIS A 494 66.46 -18.78 0.94
N TYR A 495 67.70 -18.54 1.36
CA TYR A 495 68.08 -18.40 2.74
C TYR A 495 68.71 -17.03 2.95
N GLN A 496 68.18 -16.27 3.90
CA GLN A 496 68.76 -15.01 4.33
C GLN A 496 69.38 -15.16 5.71
N PRO A 497 70.68 -14.88 5.88
CA PRO A 497 71.37 -15.01 7.18
C PRO A 497 70.87 -14.01 8.23
N GLN A 498 70.81 -14.51 9.48
CA GLN A 498 70.52 -13.74 10.69
C GLN A 498 71.81 -13.61 11.51
N MET A 499 72.15 -12.37 11.90
CA MET A 499 73.44 -12.04 12.50
C MET A 499 73.27 -11.52 13.92
N CYS A 500 74.15 -11.93 14.83
CA CYS A 500 74.23 -11.37 16.17
C CYS A 500 74.82 -9.96 16.10
N LEU A 501 74.07 -8.95 16.56
CA LEU A 501 74.54 -7.56 16.58
C LEU A 501 75.69 -7.34 17.57
N ARG A 502 75.83 -8.19 18.60
CA ARG A 502 76.91 -8.07 19.59
C ARG A 502 78.23 -8.68 19.14
N THR A 503 78.17 -9.85 18.49
CA THR A 503 79.37 -10.64 18.17
C THR A 503 79.72 -10.64 16.69
N GLY A 504 78.79 -10.21 15.84
CA GLY A 504 78.92 -10.28 14.38
C GLY A 504 78.86 -11.70 13.84
N ALA A 505 78.57 -12.71 14.67
CA ALA A 505 78.45 -14.10 14.27
C ALA A 505 77.10 -14.39 13.62
N MET A 506 77.07 -15.32 12.67
CA MET A 506 75.83 -15.82 12.08
C MET A 506 75.14 -16.76 13.07
N LEU A 507 73.88 -16.48 13.39
CA LEU A 507 73.06 -17.25 14.33
C LEU A 507 72.18 -18.29 13.62
N GLY A 508 71.77 -17.98 12.40
CA GLY A 508 70.85 -18.81 11.64
C GLY A 508 70.49 -18.20 10.30
N ALA A 509 69.37 -18.64 9.74
CA ALA A 509 68.82 -18.12 8.49
C ALA A 509 67.31 -18.05 8.55
N GLU A 510 66.72 -17.15 7.77
CA GLU A 510 65.31 -17.21 7.40
C GLU A 510 65.15 -17.89 6.04
N ALA A 511 64.20 -18.83 5.95
CA ALA A 511 63.80 -19.49 4.71
C ALA A 511 62.71 -18.69 4.00
N LEU A 512 63.01 -18.24 2.79
CA LEU A 512 62.20 -17.35 1.98
C LEU A 512 61.81 -18.03 0.67
N LEU A 513 60.51 -18.27 0.50
CA LEU A 513 59.96 -18.91 -0.69
C LEU A 513 60.14 -18.02 -1.93
N ARG A 514 60.54 -18.63 -3.04
CA ARG A 514 60.63 -18.00 -4.37
C ARG A 514 59.90 -18.85 -5.38
N TRP A 515 59.33 -18.20 -6.37
CA TRP A 515 58.62 -18.85 -7.46
C TRP A 515 59.20 -18.37 -8.79
N ASP A 516 59.85 -19.28 -9.50
CA ASP A 516 60.37 -19.06 -10.84
C ASP A 516 59.48 -19.82 -11.82
N ASN A 517 58.57 -19.11 -12.47
CA ASN A 517 57.62 -19.70 -13.39
C ASN A 517 58.10 -19.51 -14.84
N PRO A 518 58.05 -20.54 -15.71
CA PRO A 518 58.51 -20.42 -17.10
C PRO A 518 57.77 -19.38 -17.95
N VAL A 519 56.53 -19.03 -17.59
CA VAL A 519 55.67 -18.10 -18.33
C VAL A 519 55.68 -16.70 -17.71
N LEU A 520 55.58 -16.62 -16.38
CA LEU A 520 55.50 -15.36 -15.63
C LEU A 520 56.88 -14.81 -15.24
N GLY A 521 57.93 -15.61 -15.37
CA GLY A 521 59.26 -15.32 -14.85
C GLY A 521 59.31 -15.39 -13.33
N LYS A 522 60.19 -14.59 -12.73
CA LYS A 522 60.35 -14.51 -11.27
C LYS A 522 59.20 -13.73 -10.65
N VAL A 523 58.33 -14.43 -9.92
CA VAL A 523 57.14 -13.83 -9.32
C VAL A 523 57.46 -13.32 -7.90
N PRO A 524 57.16 -12.06 -7.57
CA PRO A 524 57.35 -11.51 -6.24
C PRO A 524 56.56 -12.28 -5.15
N PRO A 525 57.19 -12.64 -4.01
CA PRO A 525 56.54 -13.38 -2.92
C PRO A 525 55.23 -12.77 -2.42
N GLY A 526 55.20 -11.45 -2.19
CA GLY A 526 53.99 -10.77 -1.71
C GLY A 526 52.78 -10.91 -2.63
N LEU A 527 52.99 -11.14 -3.94
CA LEU A 527 51.89 -11.30 -4.89
C LEU A 527 51.31 -12.71 -4.86
N PHE A 528 52.16 -13.75 -4.94
CA PHE A 528 51.66 -15.11 -5.05
C PHE A 528 51.32 -15.76 -3.69
N ILE A 529 51.94 -15.31 -2.59
CA ILE A 529 51.60 -15.80 -1.24
C ILE A 529 50.17 -15.35 -0.88
N ALA A 530 49.83 -14.09 -1.14
CA ALA A 530 48.46 -13.58 -0.94
C ALA A 530 47.43 -14.38 -1.75
N LEU A 531 47.73 -14.69 -3.02
CA LEU A 531 46.89 -15.55 -3.85
C LEU A 531 46.82 -16.99 -3.31
N ALA A 532 47.95 -17.56 -2.89
CA ALA A 532 47.99 -18.89 -2.31
C ALA A 532 47.11 -19.00 -1.07
N GLU A 533 47.09 -17.95 -0.23
CA GLU A 533 46.22 -17.87 0.93
C GLU A 533 44.76 -17.77 0.52
N GLU A 534 44.41 -16.84 -0.36
CA GLU A 534 43.06 -16.61 -0.88
C GLU A 534 42.42 -17.91 -1.41
N TYR A 535 43.15 -18.65 -2.25
CA TYR A 535 42.67 -19.87 -2.91
C TYR A 535 42.96 -21.18 -2.13
N GLY A 536 43.52 -21.09 -0.93
CA GLY A 536 43.75 -22.25 -0.05
C GLY A 536 44.94 -23.15 -0.41
N SER A 537 45.74 -22.80 -1.44
CA SER A 537 46.95 -23.54 -1.81
C SER A 537 48.13 -23.31 -0.85
N ILE A 538 48.07 -22.26 -0.01
CA ILE A 538 49.17 -21.90 0.91
C ILE A 538 49.53 -23.03 1.86
N THR A 539 48.58 -23.88 2.22
CA THR A 539 48.85 -24.98 3.16
C THR A 539 49.77 -26.03 2.54
N ALA A 540 49.48 -26.45 1.30
CA ALA A 540 50.31 -27.42 0.58
C ALA A 540 51.70 -26.84 0.28
N ILE A 541 51.76 -25.54 -0.04
CA ILE A 541 53.02 -24.82 -0.24
C ILE A 541 53.83 -24.78 1.07
N GLY A 542 53.20 -24.41 2.18
CA GLY A 542 53.86 -24.34 3.48
C GLY A 542 54.35 -25.71 3.98
N GLU A 543 53.58 -26.78 3.75
CA GLU A 543 54.01 -28.16 4.00
C GLU A 543 55.26 -28.52 3.17
N TRP A 544 55.27 -28.19 1.88
CA TRP A 544 56.42 -28.38 1.00
C TRP A 544 57.65 -27.56 1.43
N VAL A 545 57.46 -26.30 1.87
CA VAL A 545 58.54 -25.46 2.40
C VAL A 545 59.14 -26.07 3.67
N LEU A 546 58.29 -26.50 4.62
CA LEU A 546 58.75 -27.13 5.86
C LEU A 546 59.56 -28.40 5.58
N GLU A 547 59.11 -29.27 4.67
CA GLU A 547 59.87 -30.45 4.30
C GLU A 547 61.22 -30.10 3.65
N SER A 548 61.22 -29.13 2.73
CA SER A 548 62.42 -28.68 2.02
C SER A 548 63.45 -28.08 2.97
N VAL A 549 63.01 -27.27 3.94
CA VAL A 549 63.88 -26.69 4.96
C VAL A 549 64.41 -27.76 5.90
N CYS A 550 63.57 -28.69 6.37
CA CYS A 550 64.04 -29.79 7.23
C CYS A 550 65.08 -30.67 6.52
N ALA A 551 64.86 -30.97 5.23
CA ALA A 551 65.82 -31.70 4.41
C ALA A 551 67.14 -30.92 4.25
N GLN A 552 67.07 -29.60 4.05
CA GLN A 552 68.26 -28.76 3.89
C GLN A 552 69.06 -28.63 5.19
N ILE A 553 68.39 -28.48 6.35
CA ILE A 553 69.05 -28.49 7.66
C ILE A 553 69.81 -29.81 7.85
N ARG A 554 69.17 -30.93 7.52
CA ARG A 554 69.81 -32.25 7.59
C ARG A 554 71.03 -32.34 6.68
N ALA A 555 70.94 -31.82 5.46
CA ALA A 555 72.06 -31.79 4.52
C ALA A 555 73.23 -30.96 5.05
N TRP A 556 72.98 -29.81 5.69
CA TRP A 556 74.05 -29.02 6.32
C TRP A 556 74.67 -29.70 7.53
N HIS A 557 73.86 -30.36 8.35
CA HIS A 557 74.36 -31.17 9.45
C HIS A 557 75.29 -32.28 8.96
N ASP A 558 74.88 -33.04 7.93
CA ASP A 558 75.67 -34.12 7.35
C ASP A 558 76.95 -33.64 6.65
N ALA A 559 76.92 -32.41 6.12
CA ALA A 559 78.09 -31.74 5.56
C ALA A 559 79.08 -31.22 6.63
N GLY A 560 78.82 -31.45 7.92
CA GLY A 560 79.68 -31.04 9.02
C GLY A 560 79.64 -29.54 9.33
N LEU A 561 78.59 -28.83 8.90
CA LEU A 561 78.44 -27.38 9.12
C LEU A 561 77.81 -27.04 10.47
N GLY A 562 77.47 -28.05 11.28
CA GLY A 562 76.91 -27.90 12.62
C GLY A 562 75.39 -27.76 12.63
N SER A 563 74.86 -27.36 13.79
CA SER A 563 73.42 -27.13 13.99
C SER A 563 73.07 -25.70 13.58
N ILE A 564 72.50 -25.55 12.39
CA ILE A 564 72.06 -24.26 11.85
C ILE A 564 70.58 -24.09 12.14
N LYS A 565 70.22 -22.99 12.83
CA LYS A 565 68.83 -22.62 13.04
C LYS A 565 68.27 -22.00 11.77
N VAL A 566 67.13 -22.50 11.28
CA VAL A 566 66.41 -21.93 10.14
C VAL A 566 64.99 -21.59 10.55
N ALA A 567 64.61 -20.33 10.39
CA ALA A 567 63.28 -19.83 10.63
C ALA A 567 62.41 -19.97 9.38
N VAL A 568 61.16 -20.39 9.54
CA VAL A 568 60.19 -20.59 8.46
C VAL A 568 58.92 -19.83 8.78
N ASN A 569 58.49 -19.00 7.82
CA ASN A 569 57.24 -18.28 7.89
C ASN A 569 56.02 -19.20 7.77
N LEU A 570 55.08 -19.05 8.70
CA LEU A 570 53.84 -19.83 8.76
C LEU A 570 52.62 -18.92 8.59
N SER A 571 51.92 -19.08 7.46
CA SER A 571 50.68 -18.35 7.19
C SER A 571 49.61 -18.57 8.26
N GLY A 572 48.78 -17.55 8.50
CA GLY A 572 47.69 -17.67 9.47
C GLY A 572 46.67 -18.76 9.12
N LYS A 573 46.39 -18.96 7.82
CA LYS A 573 45.51 -20.05 7.36
C LYS A 573 46.07 -21.44 7.61
N GLN A 574 47.40 -21.61 7.53
CA GLN A 574 48.05 -22.88 7.87
C GLN A 574 48.11 -23.06 9.38
N PHE A 575 48.47 -22.03 10.15
CA PHE A 575 48.54 -22.09 11.61
C PHE A 575 47.18 -22.46 12.25
N ALA A 576 46.07 -21.96 11.68
CA ALA A 576 44.73 -22.26 12.15
C ALA A 576 44.31 -23.74 12.02
N GLN A 577 45.00 -24.54 11.19
CA GLN A 577 44.67 -25.95 10.98
C GLN A 577 45.22 -26.83 12.10
N ASP A 578 44.37 -27.71 12.63
CA ASP A 578 44.72 -28.60 13.74
C ASP A 578 45.83 -29.61 13.39
N ARG A 579 46.05 -29.86 12.10
CA ARG A 579 47.08 -30.78 11.58
C ARG A 579 48.49 -30.19 11.52
N THR A 580 48.65 -28.87 11.69
CA THR A 580 49.94 -28.19 11.49
C THR A 580 51.00 -28.61 12.51
N VAL A 581 50.66 -28.62 13.80
CA VAL A 581 51.60 -29.07 14.84
C VAL A 581 52.03 -30.54 14.66
N PRO A 582 51.09 -31.50 14.44
CA PRO A 582 51.46 -32.87 14.07
C PRO A 582 52.36 -32.97 12.83
N PHE A 583 52.14 -32.14 11.81
CA PHE A 583 52.95 -32.14 10.59
C PHE A 583 54.39 -31.70 10.87
N VAL A 584 54.59 -30.63 11.65
CA VAL A 584 55.93 -30.17 12.07
C VAL A 584 56.66 -31.27 12.83
N GLU A 585 56.00 -31.92 13.79
CA GLU A 585 56.59 -33.04 14.54
C GLU A 585 57.00 -34.20 13.61
N ALA A 586 56.14 -34.55 12.66
CA ALA A 586 56.42 -35.60 11.68
C ALA A 586 57.60 -35.24 10.76
N ALA A 587 57.71 -33.99 10.31
CA ALA A 587 58.81 -33.52 9.47
C ALA A 587 60.15 -33.56 10.22
N LEU A 588 60.20 -33.05 11.46
CA LEU A 588 61.38 -33.12 12.32
C LEU A 588 61.87 -34.57 12.50
N ARG A 589 60.93 -35.49 12.76
CA ARG A 589 61.21 -36.92 12.93
C ARG A 589 61.68 -37.58 11.65
N LYS A 590 61.04 -37.29 10.51
CA LYS A 590 61.36 -37.84 9.18
C LYS A 590 62.79 -37.53 8.77
N TYR A 591 63.25 -36.29 9.00
CA TYR A 591 64.60 -35.85 8.63
C TYR A 591 65.63 -35.97 9.76
N GLY A 592 65.19 -36.34 10.96
CA GLY A 592 66.05 -36.56 12.12
C GLY A 592 66.83 -35.31 12.54
N ILE A 593 66.18 -34.14 12.47
CA ILE A 593 66.78 -32.86 12.86
C ILE A 593 66.41 -32.50 14.30
N ALA A 594 67.32 -31.87 15.02
CA ALA A 594 67.05 -31.41 16.38
C ALA A 594 65.98 -30.29 16.34
N PRO A 595 64.92 -30.34 17.18
CA PRO A 595 63.85 -29.34 17.15
C PRO A 595 64.32 -27.89 17.24
N ALA A 596 65.38 -27.63 18.01
CA ALA A 596 65.98 -26.31 18.17
C ALA A 596 66.58 -25.71 16.88
N CYS A 597 66.80 -26.53 15.84
CA CYS A 597 67.27 -26.08 14.54
C CYS A 597 66.13 -25.51 13.67
N LEU A 598 64.87 -25.71 14.04
CA LEU A 598 63.71 -25.16 13.34
C LEU A 598 63.14 -23.99 14.14
N GLY A 599 62.99 -22.84 13.49
CA GLY A 599 62.21 -21.70 13.96
C GLY A 599 60.90 -21.60 13.19
N ILE A 600 59.82 -21.26 13.86
CA ILE A 600 58.53 -20.94 13.25
C ILE A 600 58.25 -19.47 13.48
N GLU A 601 57.98 -18.76 12.39
CA GLU A 601 57.64 -17.33 12.41
C GLU A 601 56.15 -17.18 12.10
N ILE A 602 55.47 -16.34 12.88
CA ILE A 602 54.04 -16.05 12.72
C ILE A 602 53.84 -14.55 12.86
N THR A 603 52.94 -13.98 12.06
CA THR A 603 52.63 -12.55 12.15
C THR A 603 51.75 -12.23 13.37
N GLU A 604 51.81 -10.99 13.85
CA GLU A 604 50.94 -10.51 14.93
C GLU A 604 49.45 -10.76 14.65
N SER A 605 48.99 -10.47 13.43
CA SER A 605 47.60 -10.69 13.00
C SER A 605 47.16 -12.16 13.08
N THR A 606 48.10 -13.10 12.91
CA THR A 606 47.82 -14.55 12.95
C THR A 606 47.40 -15.02 14.34
N VAL A 607 48.04 -14.50 15.40
CA VAL A 607 47.79 -14.92 16.78
C VAL A 607 46.60 -14.21 17.44
N MET A 608 46.18 -13.06 16.89
CA MET A 608 45.08 -12.26 17.43
C MET A 608 43.68 -12.73 17.01
N GLY A 609 43.57 -13.58 15.98
CA GLY A 609 42.28 -14.09 15.49
C GLY A 609 41.54 -14.99 16.50
N ASP A 610 42.25 -15.96 17.09
CA ASP A 610 41.75 -16.81 18.18
C ASP A 610 42.88 -17.02 19.22
N PRO A 611 43.00 -16.12 20.20
CA PRO A 611 44.15 -16.09 21.10
C PRO A 611 44.29 -17.35 21.96
N ASP A 612 43.20 -17.96 22.40
CA ASP A 612 43.26 -19.15 23.27
C ASP A 612 43.68 -20.39 22.47
N LYS A 613 43.17 -20.55 21.24
CA LYS A 613 43.63 -21.60 20.33
C LYS A 613 45.09 -21.40 19.95
N ALA A 614 45.50 -20.15 19.69
CA ALA A 614 46.88 -19.81 19.37
C ALA A 614 47.82 -20.14 20.53
N VAL A 615 47.50 -19.76 21.78
CA VAL A 615 48.28 -20.15 22.96
C VAL A 615 48.48 -21.65 23.02
N ALA A 616 47.40 -22.44 22.88
CA ALA A 616 47.49 -23.89 22.94
C ALA A 616 48.39 -24.50 21.84
N ALA A 617 48.29 -24.01 20.61
CA ALA A 617 49.12 -24.47 19.50
C ALA A 617 50.61 -24.09 19.67
N LEU A 618 50.88 -22.85 20.11
CA LEU A 618 52.25 -22.38 20.36
C LEU A 618 52.90 -23.10 21.53
N THR A 619 52.17 -23.37 22.61
CA THR A 619 52.68 -24.18 23.73
C THR A 619 53.08 -25.57 23.26
N ARG A 620 52.26 -26.23 22.42
CA ARG A 620 52.62 -27.55 21.88
C ARG A 620 53.86 -27.51 20.98
N LEU A 621 54.01 -26.49 20.13
CA LEU A 621 55.22 -26.29 19.35
C LEU A 621 56.44 -26.06 20.26
N LYS A 622 56.26 -25.28 21.32
CA LYS A 622 57.30 -25.04 22.31
C LYS A 622 57.73 -26.30 23.06
N ASP A 623 56.77 -27.16 23.41
CA ASP A 623 57.02 -28.46 24.06
C ASP A 623 57.79 -29.43 23.14
N ILE A 624 57.58 -29.35 21.82
CA ILE A 624 58.40 -30.08 20.83
C ILE A 624 59.86 -29.56 20.83
N GLY A 625 60.07 -28.30 21.21
CA GLY A 625 61.38 -27.67 21.31
C GLY A 625 61.76 -26.81 20.09
N VAL A 626 60.80 -26.44 19.23
CA VAL A 626 61.06 -25.48 18.14
C VAL A 626 61.11 -24.05 18.68
N GLY A 627 61.88 -23.18 18.02
CA GLY A 627 61.90 -21.75 18.34
C GLY A 627 60.67 -21.05 17.75
N ILE A 628 60.13 -20.06 18.45
CA ILE A 628 58.95 -19.31 17.97
C ILE A 628 59.31 -17.82 17.90
N SER A 629 59.14 -17.21 16.73
CA SER A 629 59.29 -15.76 16.51
C SER A 629 57.94 -15.13 16.13
N LEU A 630 57.73 -13.90 16.61
CA LEU A 630 56.57 -13.08 16.24
C LEU A 630 57.01 -12.00 15.26
N ASP A 631 56.43 -12.01 14.07
CA ASP A 631 56.75 -11.14 12.93
C ASP A 631 55.82 -9.94 12.79
N ASP A 632 56.27 -8.92 12.02
CA ASP A 632 55.57 -7.67 11.71
C ASP A 632 55.06 -6.88 12.95
N PHE A 633 55.76 -6.97 14.08
CA PHE A 633 55.28 -6.40 15.33
C PHE A 633 55.26 -4.86 15.31
N GLY A 634 54.11 -4.28 15.68
CA GLY A 634 53.92 -2.83 15.78
C GLY A 634 53.14 -2.20 14.62
N THR A 635 52.76 -2.98 13.60
CA THR A 635 51.93 -2.52 12.48
C THR A 635 50.42 -2.56 12.77
N GLY A 636 50.00 -3.15 13.91
CA GLY A 636 48.60 -3.33 14.32
C GLY A 636 48.27 -2.93 15.77
N TYR A 637 47.03 -3.20 16.22
CA TYR A 637 46.58 -2.93 17.60
C TYR A 637 47.04 -4.04 18.57
N SER A 638 48.26 -3.91 19.11
CA SER A 638 48.80 -4.90 20.04
C SER A 638 48.10 -4.90 21.39
N SER A 639 47.53 -6.04 21.79
CA SER A 639 47.13 -6.27 23.19
C SER A 639 48.30 -6.84 23.99
N LEU A 640 49.03 -5.96 24.68
CA LEU A 640 50.15 -6.30 25.58
C LEU A 640 49.81 -7.42 26.58
N GLY A 641 48.54 -7.54 26.97
CA GLY A 641 48.06 -8.60 27.86
C GLY A 641 48.17 -10.00 27.26
N TYR A 642 47.97 -10.16 25.94
CA TYR A 642 48.11 -11.44 25.25
C TYR A 642 49.55 -11.76 24.89
N LEU A 643 50.36 -10.76 24.54
CA LEU A 643 51.78 -10.97 24.26
C LEU A 643 52.51 -11.65 25.43
N LYS A 644 52.15 -11.31 26.67
CA LYS A 644 52.67 -11.96 27.89
C LYS A 644 52.29 -13.45 28.01
N ARG A 645 51.19 -13.88 27.39
CA ARG A 645 50.68 -15.26 27.44
C ARG A 645 51.28 -16.15 26.37
N PHE A 646 51.75 -15.60 25.26
CA PHE A 646 52.30 -16.37 24.15
C PHE A 646 53.73 -16.84 24.47
N PRO A 647 54.08 -18.12 24.25
CA PRO A 647 55.42 -18.65 24.51
C PRO A 647 56.40 -18.30 23.36
N ILE A 648 56.60 -17.00 23.13
CA ILE A 648 57.46 -16.45 22.06
C ILE A 648 58.92 -16.32 22.55
N ASP A 649 59.89 -16.63 21.69
CA ASP A 649 61.32 -16.48 21.97
C ASP A 649 61.93 -15.19 21.43
N VAL A 650 61.43 -14.74 20.27
CA VAL A 650 62.01 -13.65 19.50
C VAL A 650 60.91 -12.75 18.97
N LEU A 651 61.10 -11.44 19.12
CA LEU A 651 60.24 -10.41 18.54
C LEU A 651 60.96 -9.77 17.35
N LYS A 652 60.30 -9.72 16.19
CA LYS A 652 60.86 -9.14 14.97
C LYS A 652 60.33 -7.71 14.79
N ILE A 653 61.23 -6.75 14.61
CA ILE A 653 60.88 -5.36 14.30
C ILE A 653 60.66 -5.26 12.79
N ASP A 654 59.46 -4.86 12.37
CA ASP A 654 59.11 -4.69 10.97
C ASP A 654 60.05 -3.72 10.25
N LYS A 655 60.39 -4.06 9.00
CA LYS A 655 61.24 -3.25 8.12
C LYS A 655 60.78 -1.79 8.03
N SER A 656 59.48 -1.51 8.03
CA SER A 656 58.93 -0.14 7.93
C SER A 656 59.45 0.78 9.03
N PHE A 657 59.71 0.25 10.23
CA PHE A 657 60.25 1.03 11.35
C PHE A 657 61.78 1.11 11.33
N VAL A 658 62.45 0.22 10.59
CA VAL A 658 63.91 0.19 10.44
C VAL A 658 64.39 1.09 9.29
N ASP A 659 63.61 1.16 8.20
CA ASP A 659 63.94 1.96 7.01
C ASP A 659 64.26 3.42 7.37
N ASP A 660 63.41 4.05 8.18
CA ASP A 660 63.52 5.47 8.57
C ASP A 660 64.03 5.68 10.01
N VAL A 661 64.63 4.66 10.65
CA VAL A 661 65.02 4.72 12.08
C VAL A 661 66.05 5.82 12.41
N THR A 662 66.82 6.28 11.42
CA THR A 662 67.82 7.34 11.58
C THR A 662 67.31 8.73 11.20
N THR A 663 66.16 8.82 10.52
CA THR A 663 65.61 10.04 9.91
C THR A 663 64.30 10.47 10.58
N SER A 664 63.48 9.52 11.01
CA SER A 664 62.18 9.71 11.64
C SER A 664 62.28 9.53 13.15
N SER A 665 61.94 10.57 13.91
CA SER A 665 61.90 10.49 15.38
C SER A 665 60.82 9.55 15.90
N SER A 666 59.75 9.36 15.13
CA SER A 666 58.65 8.45 15.43
C SER A 666 59.10 6.99 15.30
N ASP A 667 59.68 6.61 14.17
CA ASP A 667 60.10 5.23 13.92
C ASP A 667 61.26 4.83 14.84
N ALA A 668 62.18 5.75 15.11
CA ALA A 668 63.20 5.57 16.12
C ALA A 668 62.60 5.33 17.53
N ALA A 669 61.51 6.02 17.88
CA ALA A 669 60.83 5.81 19.16
C ALA A 669 60.11 4.46 19.23
N ILE A 670 59.48 4.03 18.14
CA ILE A 670 58.83 2.72 18.03
C ILE A 670 59.88 1.61 18.17
N ALA A 671 60.94 1.64 17.37
CA ALA A 671 62.02 0.65 17.44
C ALA A 671 62.61 0.52 18.86
N ARG A 672 62.92 1.64 19.54
CA ARG A 672 63.38 1.64 20.94
C ARG A 672 62.38 1.02 21.91
N SER A 673 61.10 1.30 21.70
CA SER A 673 60.02 0.80 22.56
C SER A 673 59.84 -0.70 22.38
N VAL A 674 59.90 -1.20 21.14
CA VAL A 674 59.83 -2.64 20.82
C VAL A 674 61.02 -3.39 21.44
N ILE A 675 62.24 -2.83 21.32
CA ILE A 675 63.44 -3.43 21.93
C ILE A 675 63.26 -3.55 23.45
N SER A 676 62.87 -2.44 24.09
CA SER A 676 62.68 -2.40 25.55
C SER A 676 61.56 -3.34 26.02
N LEU A 677 60.47 -3.42 25.26
CA LEU A 677 59.33 -4.29 25.57
C LEU A 677 59.71 -5.76 25.56
N ALA A 678 60.39 -6.21 24.50
CA ALA A 678 60.81 -7.59 24.37
C ALA A 678 61.75 -8.01 25.49
N HIS A 679 62.74 -7.19 25.84
CA HIS A 679 63.66 -7.47 26.94
C HIS A 679 62.94 -7.55 28.29
N ASN A 680 61.95 -6.68 28.53
CA ASN A 680 61.12 -6.74 29.75
C ASN A 680 60.26 -8.01 29.83
N LEU A 681 59.96 -8.64 28.70
CA LEU A 681 59.25 -9.92 28.60
C LEU A 681 60.19 -11.13 28.46
N ASN A 682 61.51 -10.93 28.61
CA ASN A 682 62.56 -11.94 28.42
C ASN A 682 62.59 -12.57 27.02
N MET A 683 62.23 -11.79 25.99
CA MET A 683 62.31 -12.17 24.58
C MET A 683 63.54 -11.50 23.95
N ARG A 684 64.14 -12.17 22.95
CA ARG A 684 65.18 -11.55 22.11
C ARG A 684 64.54 -10.68 21.03
N VAL A 685 65.31 -9.77 20.45
CA VAL A 685 64.83 -8.87 19.40
C VAL A 685 65.68 -8.99 18.16
N ILE A 686 65.02 -9.14 17.00
CA ILE A 686 65.66 -9.09 15.70
C ILE A 686 65.11 -7.92 14.89
N ALA A 687 65.99 -7.11 14.31
CA ALA A 687 65.60 -6.03 13.40
C ALA A 687 65.67 -6.49 11.95
N GLU A 688 64.57 -6.30 11.21
CA GLU A 688 64.47 -6.67 9.80
C GLU A 688 64.80 -5.52 8.86
N GLY A 689 65.19 -5.85 7.63
CA GLY A 689 65.42 -4.84 6.59
C GLY A 689 66.59 -3.91 6.85
N VAL A 690 67.62 -4.33 7.60
CA VAL A 690 68.81 -3.50 7.83
C VAL A 690 69.65 -3.41 6.54
N GLU A 691 69.80 -2.19 6.01
CA GLU A 691 70.48 -1.94 4.72
C GLU A 691 71.72 -1.05 4.84
N THR A 692 71.83 -0.24 5.91
CA THR A 692 72.90 0.77 6.06
C THR A 692 73.68 0.62 7.35
N ARG A 693 74.93 1.11 7.38
CA ARG A 693 75.75 1.10 8.61
C ARG A 693 75.12 1.96 9.71
N ALA A 694 74.51 3.08 9.38
CA ALA A 694 73.86 3.95 10.35
C ALA A 694 72.70 3.25 11.09
N GLN A 695 71.92 2.41 10.40
CA GLN A 695 70.90 1.57 11.03
C GLN A 695 71.52 0.54 11.99
N VAL A 696 72.62 -0.11 11.59
CA VAL A 696 73.36 -1.05 12.46
C VAL A 696 73.85 -0.37 13.73
N ASP A 697 74.47 0.80 13.60
CA ASP A 697 75.02 1.56 14.73
C ASP A 697 73.89 1.96 15.69
N PHE A 698 72.76 2.47 15.17
CA PHE A 698 71.58 2.81 15.96
C PHE A 698 71.03 1.59 16.72
N LEU A 699 70.82 0.46 16.04
CA LEU A 699 70.26 -0.75 16.65
C LEU A 699 71.20 -1.34 17.72
N THR A 700 72.51 -1.24 17.49
CA THR A 700 73.55 -1.70 18.43
C THR A 700 73.57 -0.81 19.68
N GLU A 701 73.53 0.52 19.52
CA GLU A 701 73.49 1.47 20.64
C GLU A 701 72.30 1.24 21.56
N HIS A 702 71.15 0.88 20.98
CA HIS A 702 69.91 0.65 21.71
C HIS A 702 69.73 -0.80 22.18
N GLY A 703 70.74 -1.66 22.00
CA GLY A 703 70.78 -2.99 22.59
C GLY A 703 70.01 -4.07 21.84
N CYS A 704 69.68 -3.90 20.55
CA CYS A 704 69.06 -4.95 19.75
C CYS A 704 69.97 -6.20 19.68
N ASP A 705 69.41 -7.41 19.72
CA ASP A 705 70.17 -8.66 19.86
C ASP A 705 70.66 -9.19 18.51
N GLU A 706 69.78 -9.16 17.51
CA GLU A 706 69.95 -9.79 16.21
C GLU A 706 69.55 -8.83 15.08
N MET A 707 70.08 -9.03 13.89
CA MET A 707 69.66 -8.30 12.70
C MET A 707 69.61 -9.17 11.46
N GLN A 708 68.76 -8.76 10.53
CA GLN A 708 68.63 -9.34 9.20
C GLN A 708 68.40 -8.23 8.17
N GLY A 709 69.06 -8.34 7.01
CA GLY A 709 68.87 -7.37 5.93
C GLY A 709 69.95 -7.38 4.87
N TYR A 710 69.77 -6.54 3.86
CA TYR A 710 70.66 -6.47 2.69
C TYR A 710 72.04 -5.90 2.99
N TYR A 711 72.21 -5.23 4.14
CA TYR A 711 73.52 -4.81 4.61
C TYR A 711 74.52 -5.97 4.69
N PHE A 712 74.05 -7.15 5.12
CA PHE A 712 74.88 -8.33 5.20
C PHE A 712 74.78 -9.22 3.96
N SER A 713 73.56 -9.66 3.61
CA SER A 713 73.34 -10.48 2.42
C SER A 713 71.89 -10.40 1.96
N ARG A 714 71.70 -10.48 0.64
CA ARG A 714 70.39 -10.74 0.05
C ARG A 714 70.02 -12.23 0.26
N PRO A 715 68.73 -12.59 0.18
CA PRO A 715 68.30 -14.00 0.17
C PRO A 715 68.96 -14.77 -0.98
N VAL A 716 69.69 -15.83 -0.67
CA VAL A 716 70.46 -16.61 -1.65
C VAL A 716 70.03 -18.08 -1.70
N PRO A 717 70.20 -18.79 -2.83
CA PRO A 717 69.92 -20.22 -2.91
C PRO A 717 70.79 -21.06 -1.93
N ALA A 718 70.33 -22.26 -1.59
CA ALA A 718 71.03 -23.16 -0.66
C ALA A 718 72.53 -23.36 -0.96
N PRO A 719 73.00 -23.57 -2.21
CA PRO A 719 74.43 -23.73 -2.48
C PRO A 719 75.26 -22.49 -2.13
N ALA A 720 74.74 -21.29 -2.42
CA ALA A 720 75.41 -20.03 -2.09
C ALA A 720 75.39 -19.77 -0.59
N PHE A 721 74.29 -20.09 0.10
CA PHE A 721 74.24 -20.02 1.57
C PHE A 721 75.23 -20.99 2.23
N THR A 722 75.37 -22.20 1.68
CA THR A 722 76.34 -23.19 2.15
C THR A 722 77.79 -22.67 2.07
N ALA A 723 78.11 -21.89 1.03
CA ALA A 723 79.41 -21.22 0.94
C ALA A 723 79.61 -20.19 2.05
N LEU A 724 78.58 -19.37 2.35
CA LEU A 724 78.61 -18.40 3.46
C LEU A 724 78.83 -19.08 4.82
N LEU A 725 78.18 -20.22 5.07
CA LEU A 725 78.38 -21.01 6.29
C LEU A 725 79.83 -21.51 6.43
N ARG A 726 80.46 -21.92 5.32
CA ARG A 726 81.86 -22.39 5.31
C ARG A 726 82.86 -21.26 5.54
N GLU A 727 82.59 -20.07 5.01
CA GLU A 727 83.44 -18.89 5.20
C GLU A 727 83.47 -18.42 6.65
N LYS A 728 82.46 -18.77 7.48
CA LYS A 728 82.31 -18.29 8.86
C LYS A 728 82.45 -16.78 8.97
N ARG A 729 81.90 -16.07 7.98
CA ARG A 729 82.08 -14.63 7.81
C ARG A 729 81.46 -13.89 9.00
N MET A 730 82.30 -13.24 9.80
CA MET A 730 81.86 -12.36 10.87
C MET A 730 81.68 -10.95 10.32
N LEU A 731 80.62 -10.25 10.75
CA LEU A 731 80.50 -8.82 10.54
C LEU A 731 81.58 -8.09 11.34
N ALA A 732 82.37 -7.25 10.67
CA ALA A 732 83.27 -6.33 11.34
C ALA A 732 82.45 -5.25 12.06
N LEU A 733 82.21 -5.45 13.35
CA LEU A 733 81.63 -4.47 14.26
C LEU A 733 82.75 -3.61 14.85
N ALA A 734 83.48 -2.91 13.98
CA ALA A 734 84.40 -1.82 14.30
C ALA A 734 84.62 -1.01 13.02
#